data_AF-A0A3N2QLE2-F1
#
_entry.id   AF-A0A3N2QLE2-F1
#
_cell.length_a   1.000
_cell.length_b   1.000
_cell.length_c   1.000
_cell.angle_alpha   90.00
_cell.angle_beta   90.00
_cell.angle_gamma   90.00
#
_symmetry.space_group_name_H-M   'P 1'
#
loop_
_entity.id
_entity.type
_entity.pdbx_description
1 polymer ?
#
loop_
_entity_poly.entity_id
_entity_poly.type
_entity_poly.pdbx_seq_one_letter_code
_entity_poly.pdbx_strand_id
1 'polypeptide(L)'
;MKYNKILALAPALLLAACGGEEQTVNEPQMPGSVVYAYPADGQASISTKADVVLRFSNAITDEDAASKIRITAAGSDTSVPFSVEKVDGGNSLVLSPDSELAPGTEYTVSFADNLDAAGNRTIGTPNAVGADGVQFTTRGSLTGVAQLANLSADFKVVDTLPDGDTFKFMDFSTIRLRTSHPIHPDSAVYGTTVSLLDGNGELVPATLLVSDNKLTVDPCTVDDPHQCGSADDQLDPDETYTLSINGLMDMKGNSLTYEKTFTPQETGPTEVLYQKIVDSNFSEQSILNGQYVNAVTLNSVLQGTAGPSQQTGALYAELGYAPSFPGDTPVPLRVPKGTILQSTSLDVKINGSVPILNAETGQPQETGTIKVTMLSDAMGYLYPNPYSDDDEAPRHVRLWMDVSMNTEEAQPNASLSQDLLRVELTGIAIVKDGILTIDAIGMVEPNLLGQEYTDSTIAFHIEADTSEQMTAPDRPIDETGPELVSWMPGPEDAIPDTRQAMQRPGDPVVLNFDEPLDPDTVAGGVTLYADGTEVSDVRTKLDGTTIAVNPVGGLEHGVDYTVNINSSLTDVSGNGATTRTLSFALPDSSTPSASPLAVTTYPGYPCVTTGVDLTNNTHGQCKDKPYEDSGTAEGDVLPVTTLPANRPIVVVFSQSMDLNSIRLGETFKVESVDDSGNSTGEISGRLEKNNQRIRFYPDKPWGEGQAYRYTLVSAENGDCANVICSTSGAALQTDVLENALDNGGEPMAIYFRGTSSIKTVYTPLRNLPARDVNADFDIDSDEPADFPSEPAADGGYKPSSNAAKLKTNGAPFIITQDGESRVGCEVDDPNPCPDKKFIYQTGGLNTEVVGPVDPDDPSKGIRVFLYPTMLVATSIDVYLKGDFLSNIILPPDQPQVTGPQMLRMRYADLDNDGKRTDLIPGVIYQTDEGPKFKTTADLLLDAPGLELPLGDVLAHNLFSYEVTLDLQGDITFFDDGRMQIEQRNTNAPEINVVVKIENSALSGAVDFLACVTGIFQLDFSQCEASGSSDNEGAVVIPLKIPENGVYLNFISNPIKEIPEDG
;
A
#
# COMPACT_ATOMS: atom_id res chain seq x y z
N MET A 1 56.38 13.73 -31.79
CA MET A 1 57.67 13.92 -32.50
C MET A 1 57.54 13.44 -33.94
N LYS A 2 58.21 14.11 -34.90
CA LYS A 2 58.14 13.87 -36.35
C LYS A 2 58.92 12.62 -36.82
N TYR A 3 58.37 11.90 -37.82
CA TYR A 3 58.91 11.69 -39.20
C TYR A 3 58.89 10.25 -39.79
N ASN A 4 58.24 10.16 -40.99
CA ASN A 4 58.60 9.45 -42.26
C ASN A 4 58.47 7.90 -42.33
N LYS A 5 57.78 7.28 -43.32
CA LYS A 5 58.08 7.23 -44.78
C LYS A 5 56.89 6.58 -45.56
N ILE A 6 56.35 7.16 -46.65
CA ILE A 6 56.68 7.04 -48.11
C ILE A 6 56.05 5.82 -48.85
N LEU A 7 55.02 6.13 -49.65
CA LEU A 7 54.75 5.85 -51.09
C LEU A 7 55.22 4.54 -51.76
N ALA A 8 54.32 3.91 -52.56
CA ALA A 8 54.51 3.79 -54.02
C ALA A 8 53.25 3.28 -54.77
N LEU A 9 52.90 4.00 -55.85
CA LEU A 9 51.97 3.64 -56.92
C LEU A 9 52.49 2.46 -57.78
N ALA A 10 51.54 1.76 -58.41
CA ALA A 10 51.67 0.66 -59.37
C ALA A 10 52.52 0.95 -60.65
N PRO A 11 52.81 -0.10 -61.44
CA PRO A 11 52.29 -0.09 -62.82
C PRO A 11 51.75 -1.45 -63.32
N ALA A 12 50.72 -1.37 -64.17
CA ALA A 12 50.17 -2.49 -64.93
C ALA A 12 50.94 -2.75 -66.24
N LEU A 13 50.75 -3.98 -66.79
CA LEU A 13 50.90 -4.46 -68.18
C LEU A 13 52.17 -5.28 -68.56
N LEU A 14 52.06 -6.64 -68.61
CA LEU A 14 51.87 -7.43 -69.86
C LEU A 14 52.01 -8.98 -69.67
N LEU A 15 50.98 -9.70 -70.13
CA LEU A 15 50.95 -11.02 -70.82
C LEU A 15 51.11 -12.37 -70.08
N ALA A 16 49.94 -12.98 -69.79
CA ALA A 16 49.45 -14.29 -70.25
C ALA A 16 50.26 -15.59 -70.03
N ALA A 17 49.79 -16.45 -69.11
CA ALA A 17 49.53 -17.90 -69.32
C ALA A 17 48.99 -18.59 -68.06
N CYS A 18 47.96 -19.46 -68.22
CA CYS A 18 47.34 -20.39 -67.26
C CYS A 18 46.53 -19.74 -66.11
N GLY A 19 45.19 -19.72 -66.17
CA GLY A 19 44.32 -20.87 -65.86
C GLY A 19 44.30 -21.03 -64.33
N GLY A 20 43.37 -20.48 -63.57
CA GLY A 20 41.93 -20.70 -63.66
C GLY A 20 41.50 -21.31 -62.32
N GLU A 21 41.26 -20.44 -61.33
CA GLU A 21 40.43 -20.62 -60.13
C GLU A 21 40.44 -19.25 -59.44
N GLU A 22 39.28 -18.60 -59.31
CA GLU A 22 39.14 -17.45 -58.42
C GLU A 22 39.41 -17.95 -57.00
N GLN A 23 40.61 -17.69 -56.49
CA GLN A 23 40.83 -17.76 -55.06
C GLN A 23 40.07 -16.59 -54.44
N THR A 24 38.84 -16.85 -53.99
CA THR A 24 38.20 -16.04 -52.97
C THR A 24 39.13 -16.07 -51.76
N VAL A 25 39.82 -14.96 -51.53
CA VAL A 25 40.40 -14.68 -50.22
C VAL A 25 39.20 -14.56 -49.29
N ASN A 26 38.85 -15.63 -48.58
CA ASN A 26 38.00 -15.52 -47.41
C ASN A 26 38.82 -14.72 -46.40
N GLU A 27 38.56 -13.42 -46.29
CA GLU A 27 38.97 -12.69 -45.08
C GLU A 27 38.48 -13.50 -43.87
N PRO A 28 39.31 -13.68 -42.83
CA PRO A 28 38.86 -14.34 -41.62
C PRO A 28 37.65 -13.56 -41.09
N GLN A 29 36.51 -14.22 -41.11
CA GLN A 29 35.27 -13.64 -40.67
C GLN A 29 35.35 -13.47 -39.15
N MET A 30 35.43 -12.21 -38.68
CA MET A 30 35.45 -11.94 -37.25
C MET A 30 34.17 -12.51 -36.60
N PRO A 31 34.28 -13.23 -35.47
CA PRO A 31 33.14 -13.67 -34.68
C PRO A 31 32.25 -12.47 -34.33
N GLY A 32 30.95 -12.71 -34.19
CA GLY A 32 30.08 -11.69 -33.58
C GLY A 32 30.30 -11.66 -32.07
N SER A 33 29.78 -10.63 -31.43
CA SER A 33 29.92 -10.39 -29.99
C SER A 33 28.59 -9.87 -29.42
N VAL A 34 28.38 -10.11 -28.12
CA VAL A 34 27.47 -9.28 -27.34
C VAL A 34 28.15 -7.92 -27.19
N VAL A 35 27.41 -6.83 -27.33
CA VAL A 35 27.91 -5.45 -27.19
C VAL A 35 27.18 -4.69 -26.08
N TYR A 36 26.07 -5.21 -25.57
CA TYR A 36 25.35 -4.65 -24.44
C TYR A 36 24.47 -5.72 -23.78
N ALA A 37 24.30 -5.60 -22.47
CA ALA A 37 23.33 -6.38 -21.72
C ALA A 37 22.63 -5.51 -20.68
N TYR A 38 21.34 -5.77 -20.48
CA TYR A 38 20.56 -5.32 -19.33
C TYR A 38 19.98 -6.55 -18.62
N PRO A 39 20.08 -6.68 -17.30
CA PRO A 39 21.01 -5.96 -16.44
C PRO A 39 22.46 -6.04 -16.94
N ALA A 40 23.27 -5.03 -16.63
CA ALA A 40 24.69 -5.04 -16.95
C ALA A 40 25.44 -6.07 -16.10
N ASP A 41 26.59 -6.55 -16.58
CA ASP A 41 27.42 -7.49 -15.83
C ASP A 41 27.91 -6.87 -14.51
N GLY A 42 27.67 -7.58 -13.40
CA GLY A 42 27.87 -7.12 -12.03
C GLY A 42 26.79 -6.15 -11.51
N GLN A 43 25.73 -5.85 -12.26
CA GLN A 43 24.67 -4.94 -11.79
C GLN A 43 23.85 -5.61 -10.67
N ALA A 44 23.57 -4.84 -9.62
CA ALA A 44 22.82 -5.30 -8.46
C ALA A 44 21.57 -4.44 -8.26
N SER A 45 20.72 -4.87 -7.31
CA SER A 45 19.47 -4.18 -6.97
C SER A 45 18.43 -4.17 -8.10
N ILE A 46 18.48 -5.17 -8.98
CA ILE A 46 17.54 -5.35 -10.10
C ILE A 46 16.17 -5.77 -9.60
N SER A 47 15.09 -5.24 -10.19
CA SER A 47 13.73 -5.70 -9.89
C SER A 47 13.61 -7.22 -10.09
N THR A 48 12.80 -7.86 -9.27
CA THR A 48 12.41 -9.27 -9.46
C THR A 48 11.56 -9.49 -10.71
N LYS A 49 11.04 -8.42 -11.32
CA LYS A 49 10.21 -8.43 -12.52
C LYS A 49 10.97 -8.03 -13.79
N ALA A 50 12.29 -7.78 -13.71
CA ALA A 50 13.06 -7.28 -14.84
C ALA A 50 13.21 -8.30 -15.97
N ASP A 51 13.07 -7.82 -17.21
CA ASP A 51 13.50 -8.53 -18.41
C ASP A 51 15.03 -8.51 -18.53
N VAL A 52 15.58 -9.48 -19.28
CA VAL A 52 16.99 -9.48 -19.70
C VAL A 52 17.08 -9.08 -21.16
N VAL A 53 17.90 -8.08 -21.48
CA VAL A 53 18.16 -7.63 -22.85
C VAL A 53 19.59 -7.95 -23.23
N LEU A 54 19.80 -8.55 -24.40
CA LEU A 54 21.12 -8.79 -24.98
C LEU A 54 21.19 -8.14 -26.36
N ARG A 55 22.16 -7.25 -26.59
CA ARG A 55 22.41 -6.66 -27.89
C ARG A 55 23.71 -7.21 -28.48
N PHE A 56 23.70 -7.43 -29.78
CA PHE A 56 24.76 -8.09 -30.53
C PHE A 56 25.32 -7.18 -31.61
N SER A 57 26.60 -7.36 -31.96
CA SER A 57 27.22 -6.65 -33.09
C SER A 57 26.63 -7.06 -34.44
N ASN A 58 25.94 -8.20 -34.51
CA ASN A 58 25.25 -8.66 -35.71
C ASN A 58 23.94 -9.37 -35.37
N ALA A 59 22.94 -9.22 -36.24
CA ALA A 59 21.61 -9.79 -36.04
C ALA A 59 21.64 -11.31 -35.85
N ILE A 60 20.91 -11.79 -34.83
CA ILE A 60 20.75 -13.19 -34.50
C ILE A 60 19.85 -13.89 -35.51
N THR A 61 20.41 -14.89 -36.20
CA THR A 61 19.73 -15.69 -37.22
C THR A 61 19.15 -17.00 -36.68
N ASP A 62 19.48 -17.40 -35.46
CA ASP A 62 18.90 -18.58 -34.80
C ASP A 62 17.37 -18.51 -34.73
N GLU A 63 16.68 -19.51 -35.26
CA GLU A 63 15.22 -19.62 -35.12
C GLU A 63 14.81 -20.06 -33.70
N ASP A 64 15.70 -20.75 -32.98
CA ASP A 64 15.46 -21.27 -31.63
C ASP A 64 16.56 -20.80 -30.65
N ALA A 65 16.76 -19.48 -30.57
CA ALA A 65 17.73 -18.88 -29.65
C ALA A 65 17.43 -19.21 -28.18
N ALA A 66 16.15 -19.39 -27.81
CA ALA A 66 15.71 -19.74 -26.47
C ALA A 66 16.35 -21.04 -25.96
N SER A 67 16.47 -22.06 -26.84
CA SER A 67 17.08 -23.35 -26.46
C SER A 67 18.58 -23.26 -26.15
N LYS A 68 19.27 -22.23 -26.67
CA LYS A 68 20.71 -22.00 -26.50
C LYS A 68 21.05 -21.07 -25.34
N ILE A 69 20.11 -20.27 -24.82
CA ILE A 69 20.35 -19.31 -23.73
C ILE A 69 19.90 -19.91 -22.39
N ARG A 70 20.61 -19.59 -21.32
CA ARG A 70 20.31 -20.02 -19.95
C ARG A 70 20.32 -18.82 -19.02
N ILE A 71 19.30 -18.72 -18.15
CA ILE A 71 19.28 -17.81 -17.01
C ILE A 71 19.30 -18.69 -15.76
N THR A 72 20.43 -18.76 -15.06
CA THR A 72 20.61 -19.68 -13.92
C THR A 72 20.85 -18.91 -12.64
N ALA A 73 20.09 -19.24 -11.59
CA ALA A 73 20.37 -18.72 -10.24
C ALA A 73 21.68 -19.33 -9.70
N ALA A 74 22.43 -18.57 -8.92
CA ALA A 74 23.66 -19.05 -8.28
C ALA A 74 23.40 -20.32 -7.46
N GLY A 75 24.20 -21.37 -7.72
CA GLY A 75 24.05 -22.68 -7.07
C GLY A 75 22.95 -23.59 -7.66
N SER A 76 22.29 -23.19 -8.74
CA SER A 76 21.32 -24.01 -9.49
C SER A 76 21.82 -24.30 -10.91
N ASP A 77 21.66 -25.55 -11.36
CA ASP A 77 21.89 -25.95 -12.76
C ASP A 77 20.62 -25.82 -13.63
N THR A 78 19.49 -25.44 -13.02
CA THR A 78 18.20 -25.31 -13.72
C THR A 78 18.03 -23.89 -14.23
N SER A 79 17.77 -23.75 -15.54
CA SER A 79 17.43 -22.46 -16.12
C SER A 79 16.04 -22.03 -15.69
N VAL A 80 15.90 -20.75 -15.37
CA VAL A 80 14.60 -20.07 -15.29
C VAL A 80 13.94 -20.18 -16.68
N PRO A 81 12.65 -20.56 -16.77
CA PRO A 81 11.89 -20.48 -18.01
C PRO A 81 11.66 -19.02 -18.44
N PHE A 82 11.78 -18.75 -19.74
CA PHE A 82 11.58 -17.43 -20.31
C PHE A 82 11.11 -17.54 -21.76
N SER A 83 10.50 -16.46 -22.26
CA SER A 83 10.22 -16.24 -23.67
C SER A 83 11.27 -15.32 -24.30
N VAL A 84 11.46 -15.39 -25.63
CA VAL A 84 12.45 -14.60 -26.37
C VAL A 84 11.77 -13.80 -27.47
N GLU A 85 12.02 -12.49 -27.49
CA GLU A 85 11.63 -11.59 -28.57
C GLU A 85 12.87 -11.05 -29.29
N LYS A 86 12.81 -10.99 -30.64
CA LYS A 86 13.85 -10.36 -31.48
C LYS A 86 13.49 -8.91 -31.78
N VAL A 87 14.35 -7.99 -31.35
CA VAL A 87 14.20 -6.54 -31.52
C VAL A 87 15.27 -6.01 -32.49
N ASP A 88 15.00 -4.86 -33.11
CA ASP A 88 15.93 -4.17 -34.03
C ASP A 88 16.47 -5.11 -35.13
N GLY A 89 15.55 -5.83 -35.80
CA GLY A 89 15.89 -6.79 -36.86
C GLY A 89 16.69 -8.01 -36.38
N GLY A 90 16.67 -8.30 -35.07
CA GLY A 90 17.42 -9.38 -34.44
C GLY A 90 18.78 -8.96 -33.88
N ASN A 91 19.13 -7.68 -33.91
CA ASN A 91 20.33 -7.17 -33.25
C ASN A 91 20.19 -7.14 -31.72
N SER A 92 18.96 -7.20 -31.20
CA SER A 92 18.69 -7.32 -29.77
C SER A 92 17.75 -8.50 -29.49
N LEU A 93 17.94 -9.16 -28.36
CA LEU A 93 17.04 -10.17 -27.81
C LEU A 93 16.50 -9.68 -26.46
N VAL A 94 15.19 -9.71 -26.27
CA VAL A 94 14.54 -9.52 -24.98
C VAL A 94 14.12 -10.88 -24.46
N LEU A 95 14.59 -11.24 -23.26
CA LEU A 95 14.27 -12.47 -22.56
C LEU A 95 13.36 -12.12 -21.39
N SER A 96 12.10 -12.55 -21.44
CA SER A 96 11.11 -12.28 -20.40
C SER A 96 10.87 -13.53 -19.56
N PRO A 97 11.31 -13.56 -18.29
CA PRO A 97 11.05 -14.69 -17.39
C PRO A 97 9.55 -14.98 -17.26
N ASP A 98 9.16 -16.26 -17.27
CA ASP A 98 7.75 -16.67 -17.15
C ASP A 98 7.17 -16.42 -15.74
N SER A 99 8.06 -16.21 -14.76
CA SER A 99 7.74 -15.89 -13.37
C SER A 99 8.76 -14.90 -12.82
N GLU A 100 8.37 -14.15 -11.79
CA GLU A 100 9.28 -13.25 -11.08
C GLU A 100 10.52 -13.99 -10.58
N LEU A 101 11.67 -13.36 -10.77
CA LEU A 101 12.95 -13.82 -10.24
C LEU A 101 12.91 -13.78 -8.71
N ALA A 102 13.65 -14.68 -8.06
CA ALA A 102 13.73 -14.70 -6.61
C ALA A 102 14.40 -13.42 -6.09
N PRO A 103 13.93 -12.82 -4.98
CA PRO A 103 14.56 -11.64 -4.39
C PRO A 103 15.95 -11.96 -3.84
N GLY A 104 16.84 -10.96 -3.81
CA GLY A 104 18.17 -11.05 -3.23
C GLY A 104 19.06 -12.14 -3.83
N THR A 105 18.79 -12.55 -5.08
CA THR A 105 19.39 -13.72 -5.72
C THR A 105 20.30 -13.30 -6.86
N GLU A 106 21.48 -13.91 -6.92
CA GLU A 106 22.42 -13.76 -8.02
C GLU A 106 22.04 -14.68 -9.18
N TYR A 107 22.05 -14.15 -10.40
CA TYR A 107 21.75 -14.84 -11.64
C TYR A 107 22.89 -14.70 -12.64
N THR A 108 23.04 -15.70 -13.50
CA THR A 108 23.98 -15.69 -14.62
C THR A 108 23.25 -15.99 -15.92
N VAL A 109 23.45 -15.14 -16.92
CA VAL A 109 23.00 -15.36 -18.30
C VAL A 109 24.17 -15.95 -19.09
N SER A 110 23.99 -17.16 -19.64
CA SER A 110 25.04 -17.87 -20.39
C SER A 110 24.48 -18.58 -21.61
N PHE A 111 25.34 -18.97 -22.56
CA PHE A 111 24.94 -19.74 -23.72
C PHE A 111 25.38 -21.20 -23.59
N ALA A 112 24.43 -22.13 -23.71
CA ALA A 112 24.69 -23.57 -23.74
C ALA A 112 25.39 -24.00 -25.04
N ASP A 113 25.10 -23.30 -26.14
CA ASP A 113 25.74 -23.43 -27.45
C ASP A 113 25.90 -22.02 -28.06
N ASN A 114 26.87 -21.85 -28.96
CA ASN A 114 27.06 -20.57 -29.65
C ASN A 114 25.80 -20.17 -30.44
N LEU A 115 25.49 -18.87 -30.42
CA LEU A 115 24.43 -18.28 -31.23
C LEU A 115 24.92 -18.06 -32.67
N ASP A 116 24.08 -18.36 -33.65
CA ASP A 116 24.29 -18.12 -35.07
C ASP A 116 23.80 -16.72 -35.45
N ALA A 117 24.68 -15.93 -36.02
CA ALA A 117 24.44 -14.54 -36.40
C ALA A 117 24.72 -14.27 -37.88
N ALA A 118 24.19 -13.14 -38.36
CA ALA A 118 24.22 -12.73 -39.76
C ALA A 118 25.63 -12.78 -40.36
N GLY A 119 25.68 -13.29 -41.59
CA GLY A 119 26.91 -13.53 -42.32
C GLY A 119 27.52 -14.91 -42.11
N ASN A 120 26.95 -15.81 -41.29
CA ASN A 120 27.56 -17.05 -40.79
C ASN A 120 28.59 -16.81 -39.67
N ARG A 121 28.30 -15.84 -38.79
CA ARG A 121 29.10 -15.60 -37.57
C ARG A 121 28.56 -16.46 -36.45
N THR A 122 29.42 -16.82 -35.50
CA THR A 122 29.02 -17.43 -34.23
C THR A 122 29.33 -16.47 -33.10
N ILE A 123 28.45 -16.40 -32.10
CA ILE A 123 28.61 -15.60 -30.89
C ILE A 123 28.65 -16.55 -29.70
N GLY A 124 29.76 -16.54 -28.97
CA GLY A 124 29.92 -17.32 -27.74
C GLY A 124 29.31 -16.62 -26.54
N THR A 125 29.30 -17.31 -25.39
CA THR A 125 28.90 -16.73 -24.10
C THR A 125 29.66 -15.42 -23.84
N PRO A 126 28.98 -14.32 -23.50
CA PRO A 126 29.64 -13.06 -23.18
C PRO A 126 30.46 -13.16 -21.90
N ASN A 127 31.47 -12.31 -21.75
CA ASN A 127 32.20 -12.11 -20.51
C ASN A 127 32.68 -10.65 -20.49
N ALA A 128 32.20 -9.85 -19.54
CA ALA A 128 32.71 -8.50 -19.32
C ALA A 128 33.65 -8.47 -18.12
N VAL A 129 33.22 -9.04 -17.00
CA VAL A 129 34.03 -9.11 -15.79
C VAL A 129 33.88 -10.50 -15.15
N GLY A 130 35.01 -11.10 -14.75
CA GLY A 130 34.96 -12.32 -13.95
C GLY A 130 34.62 -13.58 -14.76
N ALA A 131 33.56 -14.29 -14.35
CA ALA A 131 33.21 -15.59 -14.91
C ALA A 131 32.43 -15.46 -16.22
N ASP A 132 32.48 -16.48 -17.08
CA ASP A 132 31.73 -16.47 -18.33
C ASP A 132 30.22 -16.33 -18.10
N GLY A 133 29.62 -15.33 -18.72
CA GLY A 133 28.21 -14.96 -18.65
C GLY A 133 28.02 -13.48 -18.34
N VAL A 134 26.76 -13.06 -18.22
CA VAL A 134 26.37 -11.77 -17.61
C VAL A 134 25.83 -12.06 -16.22
N GLN A 135 26.48 -11.56 -15.17
CA GLN A 135 26.05 -11.73 -13.79
C GLN A 135 25.24 -10.53 -13.31
N PHE A 136 24.14 -10.77 -12.59
CA PHE A 136 23.39 -9.71 -11.93
C PHE A 136 22.71 -10.19 -10.66
N THR A 137 22.36 -9.27 -9.75
CA THR A 137 21.68 -9.59 -8.48
C THR A 137 20.37 -8.83 -8.35
N THR A 138 19.30 -9.56 -8.07
CA THR A 138 17.99 -8.95 -7.77
C THR A 138 18.01 -8.26 -6.40
N ARG A 139 17.24 -7.19 -6.23
CA ARG A 139 17.02 -6.56 -4.91
C ARG A 139 16.25 -7.50 -3.98
N GLY A 140 16.30 -7.21 -2.67
CA GLY A 140 15.44 -7.86 -1.69
C GLY A 140 13.96 -7.57 -1.93
N SER A 141 13.09 -8.33 -1.28
CA SER A 141 11.63 -8.13 -1.29
C SER A 141 11.24 -6.82 -0.60
N LEU A 142 10.24 -6.13 -1.15
CA LEU A 142 9.66 -4.89 -0.60
C LEU A 142 8.52 -5.15 0.40
N THR A 143 8.29 -6.40 0.79
CA THR A 143 7.12 -6.82 1.58
C THR A 143 7.31 -6.69 3.11
N GLY A 144 8.46 -6.21 3.56
CA GLY A 144 8.80 -6.04 4.98
C GLY A 144 9.20 -7.31 5.74
N VAL A 145 9.09 -8.49 5.14
CA VAL A 145 9.53 -9.78 5.72
C VAL A 145 11.06 -9.86 5.68
N ALA A 146 11.70 -9.89 6.85
CA ALA A 146 13.15 -9.69 6.97
C ALA A 146 13.98 -10.68 6.14
N GLN A 147 13.68 -11.98 6.16
CA GLN A 147 14.44 -12.97 5.37
C GLN A 147 14.32 -12.78 3.85
N LEU A 148 13.22 -12.19 3.37
CA LEU A 148 13.05 -11.90 1.95
C LEU A 148 13.68 -10.55 1.56
N ALA A 149 13.73 -9.59 2.48
CA ALA A 149 14.27 -8.25 2.25
C ALA A 149 15.80 -8.20 2.42
N ASN A 150 16.35 -8.97 3.36
CA ASN A 150 17.77 -8.93 3.72
C ASN A 150 18.64 -9.70 2.72
N LEU A 151 19.74 -9.07 2.29
CA LEU A 151 20.73 -9.61 1.36
C LEU A 151 21.79 -10.47 2.06
N SER A 152 21.91 -10.38 3.38
CA SER A 152 22.80 -11.24 4.19
C SER A 152 22.26 -11.39 5.61
N ALA A 153 22.93 -12.20 6.44
CA ALA A 153 22.57 -12.35 7.86
C ALA A 153 22.98 -11.14 8.73
N ASP A 154 24.12 -10.52 8.42
CA ASP A 154 24.65 -9.37 9.16
C ASP A 154 24.21 -8.05 8.52
N PHE A 155 23.97 -7.02 9.34
CA PHE A 155 23.75 -5.66 8.87
C PHE A 155 25.10 -5.00 8.52
N LYS A 156 25.33 -4.75 7.24
CA LYS A 156 26.60 -4.24 6.69
C LYS A 156 26.38 -3.45 5.41
N VAL A 157 27.37 -2.63 5.03
CA VAL A 157 27.44 -2.08 3.67
C VAL A 157 27.73 -3.21 2.69
N VAL A 158 26.90 -3.34 1.66
CA VAL A 158 27.02 -4.32 0.57
C VAL A 158 27.89 -3.75 -0.54
N ASP A 159 27.64 -2.50 -0.93
CA ASP A 159 28.45 -1.80 -1.90
C ASP A 159 28.36 -0.28 -1.73
N THR A 160 29.31 0.40 -2.37
CA THR A 160 29.40 1.86 -2.44
C THR A 160 29.67 2.28 -3.87
N LEU A 161 29.04 3.36 -4.32
CA LEU A 161 29.33 4.04 -5.57
C LEU A 161 29.74 5.49 -5.27
N PRO A 162 30.80 6.01 -5.90
CA PRO A 162 31.79 5.29 -6.70
C PRO A 162 32.50 4.17 -5.90
N ASP A 163 32.85 3.07 -6.58
CA ASP A 163 33.47 1.90 -5.92
C ASP A 163 34.92 2.16 -5.50
N GLY A 164 35.60 3.08 -6.20
CA GLY A 164 37.01 3.43 -6.04
C GLY A 164 37.96 2.58 -6.90
N ASP A 165 37.45 1.53 -7.53
CA ASP A 165 38.21 0.60 -8.36
C ASP A 165 37.92 0.85 -9.85
N THR A 166 36.71 0.54 -10.30
CA THR A 166 36.26 0.79 -11.68
C THR A 166 35.87 2.25 -11.84
N PHE A 167 35.05 2.74 -10.92
CA PHE A 167 34.52 4.10 -10.90
C PHE A 167 35.25 4.85 -9.79
N LYS A 168 36.21 5.70 -10.18
CA LYS A 168 36.99 6.49 -9.22
C LYS A 168 36.13 7.57 -8.58
N PHE A 169 36.45 7.91 -7.33
CA PHE A 169 35.87 9.04 -6.63
C PHE A 169 36.47 10.34 -7.19
N MET A 170 35.61 11.27 -7.57
CA MET A 170 35.94 12.54 -8.21
C MET A 170 35.67 13.71 -7.28
N ASP A 171 36.22 14.88 -7.61
CA ASP A 171 35.94 16.14 -6.91
C ASP A 171 34.45 16.51 -6.83
N PHE A 172 33.64 16.18 -7.82
CA PHE A 172 32.17 16.39 -7.77
C PHE A 172 31.35 15.14 -7.38
N SER A 173 31.94 14.12 -6.76
CA SER A 173 31.23 12.85 -6.52
C SER A 173 30.23 12.86 -5.36
N THR A 174 29.00 12.48 -5.66
CA THR A 174 28.02 11.98 -4.69
C THR A 174 28.35 10.55 -4.25
N ILE A 175 28.25 10.27 -2.95
CA ILE A 175 28.47 8.93 -2.39
C ILE A 175 27.12 8.22 -2.24
N ARG A 176 26.98 7.02 -2.83
CA ARG A 176 25.79 6.17 -2.71
C ARG A 176 26.16 4.83 -2.10
N LEU A 177 25.42 4.39 -1.09
CA LEU A 177 25.64 3.14 -0.39
C LEU A 177 24.39 2.27 -0.46
N ARG A 178 24.61 0.95 -0.47
CA ARG A 178 23.57 -0.03 -0.15
C ARG A 178 23.97 -0.83 1.08
N THR A 179 23.03 -1.00 1.99
CA THR A 179 23.15 -1.90 3.13
C THR A 179 22.53 -3.26 2.83
N SER A 180 22.89 -4.26 3.63
CA SER A 180 22.36 -5.62 3.49
C SER A 180 20.92 -5.75 3.99
N HIS A 181 20.49 -4.88 4.91
CA HIS A 181 19.12 -4.83 5.45
C HIS A 181 18.52 -3.45 5.17
N PRO A 182 17.18 -3.31 5.14
CA PRO A 182 16.53 -2.01 5.18
C PRO A 182 16.96 -1.19 6.40
N ILE A 183 17.21 0.10 6.19
CA ILE A 183 17.68 1.08 7.17
C ILE A 183 16.47 1.60 7.93
N HIS A 184 16.61 1.74 9.26
CA HIS A 184 15.64 2.48 10.05
C HIS A 184 15.80 3.98 9.78
N PRO A 185 14.80 4.67 9.19
CA PRO A 185 14.96 6.05 8.73
C PRO A 185 15.38 7.00 9.85
N ASP A 186 14.76 6.91 11.03
CA ASP A 186 15.08 7.81 12.16
C ASP A 186 16.50 7.62 12.73
N SER A 187 17.18 6.53 12.36
CA SER A 187 18.57 6.31 12.77
C SER A 187 19.59 7.02 11.88
N ALA A 188 19.16 7.53 10.72
CA ALA A 188 20.02 8.21 9.76
C ALA A 188 19.96 9.73 9.95
N VAL A 189 20.95 10.29 10.63
CA VAL A 189 21.03 11.72 10.96
C VAL A 189 22.39 12.23 10.53
N TYR A 190 22.39 13.18 9.59
CA TYR A 190 23.63 13.76 9.07
C TYR A 190 24.40 14.50 10.16
N GLY A 191 25.72 14.37 10.17
CA GLY A 191 26.60 14.92 11.20
C GLY A 191 26.56 14.16 12.55
N THR A 192 25.64 13.22 12.73
CA THR A 192 25.48 12.46 13.99
C THR A 192 25.78 10.98 13.80
N THR A 193 24.97 10.27 13.00
CA THR A 193 25.17 8.84 12.73
C THR A 193 25.80 8.59 11.37
N VAL A 194 25.74 9.58 10.46
CA VAL A 194 26.35 9.56 9.13
C VAL A 194 27.04 10.90 8.92
N SER A 195 28.32 10.91 8.60
CA SER A 195 29.10 12.15 8.43
C SER A 195 30.13 11.99 7.31
N LEU A 196 30.25 13.01 6.46
CA LEU A 196 31.42 13.18 5.59
C LEU A 196 32.38 14.17 6.24
N LEU A 197 33.59 13.72 6.54
CA LEU A 197 34.61 14.53 7.23
C LEU A 197 35.76 14.87 6.27
N ASP A 198 36.29 16.08 6.36
CA ASP A 198 37.47 16.52 5.61
C ASP A 198 38.80 15.98 6.19
N GLY A 199 39.94 16.42 5.63
CA GLY A 199 41.26 16.02 6.10
C GLY A 199 41.61 16.48 7.53
N ASN A 200 40.88 17.46 8.07
CA ASN A 200 41.03 18.00 9.43
C ASN A 200 40.05 17.35 10.43
N GLY A 201 39.10 16.56 9.95
CA GLY A 201 38.02 15.98 10.74
C GLY A 201 36.83 16.93 10.93
N GLU A 202 36.72 17.99 10.12
CA GLU A 202 35.58 18.90 10.08
C GLU A 202 34.47 18.34 9.19
N LEU A 203 33.21 18.62 9.53
CA LEU A 203 32.05 18.14 8.78
C LEU A 203 31.92 18.90 7.46
N VAL A 204 31.87 18.17 6.35
CA VAL A 204 31.55 18.72 5.03
C VAL A 204 30.03 18.91 4.92
N PRO A 205 29.50 20.05 4.46
CA PRO A 205 28.07 20.18 4.22
C PRO A 205 27.60 19.22 3.12
N ALA A 206 26.52 18.48 3.35
CA ALA A 206 25.97 17.53 2.40
C ALA A 206 24.48 17.26 2.67
N THR A 207 23.74 16.89 1.62
CA THR A 207 22.38 16.33 1.74
C THR A 207 22.47 14.82 2.01
N LEU A 208 21.74 14.34 3.03
CA LEU A 208 21.57 12.92 3.32
C LEU A 208 20.19 12.44 2.88
N LEU A 209 20.14 11.44 1.99
CA LEU A 209 18.90 10.79 1.55
C LEU A 209 18.91 9.32 1.98
N VAL A 210 17.80 8.83 2.51
CA VAL A 210 17.65 7.43 2.96
C VAL A 210 16.29 6.87 2.56
N SER A 211 16.30 5.70 1.94
CA SER A 211 15.09 4.94 1.60
C SER A 211 15.45 3.47 1.44
N ASP A 212 14.60 2.58 1.95
CA ASP A 212 14.85 1.13 2.01
C ASP A 212 16.24 0.79 2.56
N ASN A 213 17.07 0.10 1.79
CA ASN A 213 18.46 -0.24 2.12
C ASN A 213 19.47 0.68 1.41
N LYS A 214 19.05 1.85 0.95
CA LYS A 214 19.85 2.80 0.16
C LYS A 214 20.09 4.08 0.96
N LEU A 215 21.30 4.60 0.83
CA LEU A 215 21.73 5.84 1.48
C LEU A 215 22.58 6.64 0.51
N THR A 216 22.30 7.93 0.38
CA THR A 216 23.06 8.87 -0.45
C THR A 216 23.58 10.02 0.41
N VAL A 217 24.86 10.36 0.24
CA VAL A 217 25.48 11.58 0.78
C VAL A 217 25.96 12.41 -0.40
N ASP A 218 25.33 13.56 -0.61
CA ASP A 218 25.63 14.48 -1.71
C ASP A 218 26.26 15.77 -1.18
N PRO A 219 27.59 15.96 -1.33
CA PRO A 219 28.25 17.18 -0.85
C PRO A 219 27.70 18.43 -1.54
N CYS A 220 27.65 19.53 -0.80
CA CYS A 220 27.51 20.87 -1.39
C CYS A 220 28.50 21.80 -0.70
N THR A 221 29.60 22.13 -1.39
CA THR A 221 30.72 22.90 -0.83
C THR A 221 30.60 24.41 -1.04
N VAL A 222 29.57 24.84 -1.76
CA VAL A 222 29.24 26.25 -2.01
C VAL A 222 28.25 26.80 -0.98
N ASP A 223 28.32 28.12 -0.73
CA ASP A 223 27.46 28.78 0.27
C ASP A 223 26.01 28.98 -0.21
N ASP A 224 25.79 29.09 -1.53
CA ASP A 224 24.46 29.31 -2.12
C ASP A 224 23.86 27.96 -2.56
N PRO A 225 22.73 27.52 -1.97
CA PRO A 225 22.07 26.27 -2.33
C PRO A 225 21.70 26.16 -3.82
N HIS A 226 21.43 27.28 -4.50
CA HIS A 226 21.16 27.29 -5.96
C HIS A 226 22.38 26.90 -6.79
N GLN A 227 23.58 26.98 -6.19
CA GLN A 227 24.85 26.63 -6.83
C GLN A 227 25.31 25.20 -6.50
N CYS A 228 24.60 24.45 -5.65
CA CYS A 228 24.89 23.04 -5.46
C CYS A 228 24.78 22.30 -6.81
N GLY A 229 25.74 21.41 -7.09
CA GLY A 229 25.89 20.73 -8.38
C GLY A 229 26.44 21.59 -9.52
N SER A 230 26.83 22.84 -9.26
CA SER A 230 27.51 23.69 -10.25
C SER A 230 28.99 23.35 -10.38
N ALA A 231 29.66 23.86 -11.42
CA ALA A 231 31.10 23.65 -11.63
C ALA A 231 31.98 24.13 -10.46
N ASP A 232 31.49 25.04 -9.61
CA ASP A 232 32.20 25.51 -8.41
C ASP A 232 31.96 24.62 -7.18
N ASP A 233 30.95 23.72 -7.23
CA ASP A 233 30.65 22.74 -6.19
C ASP A 233 31.51 21.48 -6.37
N GLN A 234 32.70 21.55 -5.79
CA GLN A 234 33.75 20.54 -5.87
C GLN A 234 34.44 20.36 -4.51
N LEU A 235 34.78 19.11 -4.19
CA LEU A 235 35.70 18.72 -3.13
C LEU A 235 37.14 19.00 -3.56
N ASP A 236 38.04 19.28 -2.61
CA ASP A 236 39.46 19.53 -2.90
C ASP A 236 40.20 18.21 -3.25
N PRO A 237 40.75 18.07 -4.47
CA PRO A 237 41.50 16.87 -4.88
C PRO A 237 42.80 16.63 -4.07
N ASP A 238 43.34 17.65 -3.41
CA ASP A 238 44.54 17.54 -2.58
C ASP A 238 44.23 17.08 -1.13
N GLU A 239 42.95 16.99 -0.77
CA GLU A 239 42.49 16.54 0.54
C GLU A 239 42.04 15.07 0.56
N THR A 240 41.73 14.58 1.75
CA THR A 240 41.26 13.23 1.99
C THR A 240 39.99 13.30 2.83
N TYR A 241 38.92 12.72 2.30
CA TYR A 241 37.60 12.74 2.93
C TYR A 241 37.28 11.38 3.53
N THR A 242 36.61 11.37 4.68
CA THR A 242 36.19 10.13 5.35
C THR A 242 34.69 10.14 5.54
N LEU A 243 33.99 9.21 4.88
CA LEU A 243 32.63 8.87 5.26
C LEU A 243 32.68 8.00 6.51
N SER A 244 32.07 8.48 7.59
CA SER A 244 31.93 7.76 8.86
C SER A 244 30.46 7.49 9.14
N ILE A 245 30.14 6.22 9.38
CA ILE A 245 28.83 5.77 9.84
C ILE A 245 29.04 5.15 11.21
N ASN A 246 28.32 5.67 12.21
CA ASN A 246 28.40 5.19 13.58
C ASN A 246 27.03 5.28 14.24
N GLY A 247 26.36 4.14 14.36
CA GLY A 247 25.06 4.08 15.04
C GLY A 247 23.85 4.02 14.12
N LEU A 248 24.04 3.98 12.79
CA LEU A 248 22.95 3.70 11.83
C LEU A 248 22.34 2.33 12.16
N MET A 249 21.01 2.20 12.15
CA MET A 249 20.32 0.97 12.54
C MET A 249 19.53 0.36 11.38
N ASP A 250 19.36 -0.96 11.40
CA ASP A 250 18.34 -1.62 10.59
C ASP A 250 16.98 -1.60 11.29
N MET A 251 15.93 -2.09 10.62
CA MET A 251 14.56 -2.18 11.17
C MET A 251 14.42 -3.08 12.42
N LYS A 252 15.51 -3.72 12.90
CA LYS A 252 15.54 -4.52 14.13
C LYS A 252 16.41 -3.89 15.23
N GLY A 253 16.98 -2.71 14.99
CA GLY A 253 17.88 -2.04 15.90
C GLY A 253 19.32 -2.60 15.89
N ASN A 254 19.69 -3.44 14.91
CA ASN A 254 21.09 -3.81 14.74
C ASN A 254 21.86 -2.59 14.23
N SER A 255 22.96 -2.25 14.90
CA SER A 255 23.75 -1.06 14.58
C SER A 255 24.88 -1.37 13.59
N LEU A 256 25.14 -0.42 12.69
CA LEU A 256 26.24 -0.42 11.73
C LEU A 256 27.31 0.60 12.14
N THR A 257 28.55 0.14 12.09
CA THR A 257 29.74 1.01 12.06
C THR A 257 30.49 0.75 10.76
N TYR A 258 30.80 1.81 10.03
CA TYR A 258 31.47 1.74 8.75
C TYR A 258 32.29 3.00 8.51
N GLU A 259 33.50 2.85 7.99
CA GLU A 259 34.31 3.99 7.56
C GLU A 259 34.90 3.68 6.18
N LYS A 260 34.86 4.68 5.29
CA LYS A 260 35.57 4.64 4.01
C LYS A 260 36.20 6.00 3.75
N THR A 261 37.45 5.95 3.33
CA THR A 261 38.24 7.14 2.99
C THR A 261 38.35 7.26 1.48
N PHE A 262 38.27 8.50 1.00
CA PHE A 262 38.33 8.85 -0.41
C PHE A 262 39.36 9.97 -0.62
N THR A 263 40.07 9.91 -1.75
CA THR A 263 40.88 11.02 -2.26
C THR A 263 40.28 11.36 -3.63
N PRO A 264 39.66 12.53 -3.79
CA PRO A 264 39.01 12.90 -5.05
C PRO A 264 40.05 13.02 -6.18
N GLN A 265 39.70 12.52 -7.36
CA GLN A 265 40.46 12.80 -8.56
C GLN A 265 39.92 14.07 -9.23
N GLU A 266 40.84 14.96 -9.64
CA GLU A 266 40.51 16.20 -10.36
C GLU A 266 39.84 15.88 -11.70
N THR A 267 38.73 16.56 -11.99
CA THR A 267 37.97 16.40 -13.23
C THR A 267 38.11 17.59 -14.19
N GLY A 268 38.57 18.72 -13.65
CA GLY A 268 38.74 19.98 -14.37
C GLY A 268 39.81 19.96 -15.47
N PRO A 269 39.69 20.82 -16.50
CA PRO A 269 38.52 21.67 -16.79
C PRO A 269 37.33 20.85 -17.31
N THR A 270 36.12 21.11 -16.82
CA THR A 270 34.90 20.41 -17.26
C THR A 270 34.21 21.13 -18.42
N GLU A 271 33.37 20.41 -19.16
CA GLU A 271 32.53 20.95 -20.23
C GLU A 271 31.07 20.54 -19.99
N VAL A 272 30.13 21.49 -20.09
CA VAL A 272 28.70 21.21 -19.95
C VAL A 272 28.13 20.84 -21.32
N LEU A 273 27.60 19.64 -21.43
CA LEU A 273 26.93 19.13 -22.61
C LEU A 273 25.40 19.18 -22.42
N TYR A 274 24.74 19.99 -23.24
CA TYR A 274 23.29 20.01 -23.37
C TYR A 274 22.83 18.77 -24.13
N GLN A 275 21.98 17.97 -23.48
CA GLN A 275 21.45 16.72 -23.99
C GLN A 275 19.93 16.76 -23.95
N LYS A 276 19.30 16.48 -25.09
CA LYS A 276 17.84 16.52 -25.22
C LYS A 276 17.26 15.12 -25.08
N ILE A 277 16.20 15.01 -24.28
CA ILE A 277 15.34 13.82 -24.28
C ILE A 277 14.44 13.90 -25.51
N VAL A 278 14.52 12.91 -26.40
CA VAL A 278 13.77 12.91 -27.66
C VAL A 278 12.29 12.67 -27.40
N ASP A 279 11.47 13.67 -27.71
CA ASP A 279 10.02 13.51 -27.81
C ASP A 279 9.69 12.92 -29.19
N SER A 280 9.48 11.59 -29.22
CA SER A 280 9.13 10.89 -30.44
C SER A 280 7.62 10.86 -30.70
N ASN A 281 6.79 11.35 -29.77
CA ASN A 281 5.33 11.16 -29.77
C ASN A 281 4.96 9.69 -30.05
N PHE A 282 5.64 8.76 -29.36
CA PHE A 282 5.51 7.30 -29.52
C PHE A 282 5.71 6.78 -30.95
N SER A 283 6.52 7.46 -31.77
CA SER A 283 6.80 7.01 -33.14
C SER A 283 8.11 6.24 -33.29
N GLU A 284 8.99 6.31 -32.28
CA GLU A 284 10.29 5.64 -32.28
C GLU A 284 10.34 4.55 -31.20
N GLN A 285 10.95 3.43 -31.56
CA GLN A 285 11.16 2.28 -30.67
C GLN A 285 12.64 2.17 -30.31
N SER A 286 12.91 1.78 -29.07
CA SER A 286 14.25 1.53 -28.59
C SER A 286 14.89 0.39 -29.37
N ILE A 287 16.12 0.64 -29.82
CA ILE A 287 16.96 -0.40 -30.43
C ILE A 287 17.35 -1.50 -29.44
N LEU A 288 17.18 -1.27 -28.13
CA LEU A 288 17.55 -2.20 -27.08
C LEU A 288 16.42 -3.19 -26.80
N ASN A 289 15.22 -2.70 -26.47
CA ASN A 289 14.11 -3.55 -26.01
C ASN A 289 12.80 -3.41 -26.81
N GLY A 290 12.75 -2.58 -27.85
CA GLY A 290 11.57 -2.44 -28.72
C GLY A 290 10.41 -1.64 -28.13
N GLN A 291 10.52 -1.20 -26.87
CA GLN A 291 9.56 -0.28 -26.25
C GLN A 291 9.68 1.12 -26.86
N TYR A 292 8.64 1.93 -26.74
CA TYR A 292 8.72 3.34 -27.17
C TYR A 292 9.82 4.08 -26.41
N VAL A 293 10.62 4.87 -27.13
CA VAL A 293 11.70 5.63 -26.49
C VAL A 293 11.16 6.78 -25.64
N ASN A 294 11.80 6.97 -24.49
CA ASN A 294 11.43 7.95 -23.47
C ASN A 294 9.95 7.83 -23.07
N ALA A 295 9.41 6.61 -23.05
CA ALA A 295 8.04 6.34 -22.64
C ALA A 295 7.99 5.58 -21.31
N VAL A 296 7.06 5.97 -20.44
CA VAL A 296 6.83 5.35 -19.13
C VAL A 296 5.48 4.64 -19.17
N THR A 297 5.43 3.39 -18.73
CA THR A 297 4.19 2.62 -18.57
C THR A 297 4.19 1.95 -17.21
N LEU A 298 3.21 2.30 -16.38
CA LEU A 298 3.05 1.75 -15.04
C LEU A 298 2.17 0.51 -15.10
N ASN A 299 2.67 -0.63 -14.61
CA ASN A 299 1.91 -1.87 -14.50
C ASN A 299 1.63 -2.20 -13.03
N SER A 300 0.36 -2.43 -12.69
CA SER A 300 -0.05 -2.89 -11.36
C SER A 300 -1.43 -3.56 -11.39
N VAL A 301 -1.84 -4.19 -10.29
CA VAL A 301 -3.19 -4.75 -10.13
C VAL A 301 -4.22 -3.67 -9.86
N LEU A 302 -3.90 -2.67 -9.04
CA LEU A 302 -4.84 -1.58 -8.72
C LEU A 302 -5.09 -0.67 -9.91
N GLN A 303 -4.07 -0.36 -10.70
CA GLN A 303 -4.15 0.58 -11.84
C GLN A 303 -4.29 -0.14 -13.19
N GLY A 304 -3.94 -1.43 -13.28
CA GLY A 304 -3.77 -2.12 -14.56
C GLY A 304 -2.51 -1.64 -15.29
N THR A 305 -2.55 -1.64 -16.62
CA THR A 305 -1.51 -1.03 -17.46
C THR A 305 -1.90 0.41 -17.76
N ALA A 306 -1.18 1.38 -17.20
CA ALA A 306 -1.37 2.81 -17.44
C ALA A 306 -0.21 3.40 -18.23
N GLY A 307 -0.52 3.99 -19.38
CA GLY A 307 0.47 4.55 -20.29
C GLY A 307 0.21 4.23 -21.76
N PRO A 308 1.17 4.58 -22.65
CA PRO A 308 2.45 5.21 -22.32
C PRO A 308 2.33 6.72 -22.01
N SER A 309 3.19 7.22 -21.12
CA SER A 309 3.47 8.66 -20.92
C SER A 309 4.80 9.02 -21.57
N GLN A 310 4.85 10.08 -22.38
CA GLN A 310 6.06 10.53 -23.06
C GLN A 310 6.85 11.47 -22.16
N GLN A 311 8.07 11.08 -21.84
CA GLN A 311 9.03 11.88 -21.09
C GLN A 311 9.79 12.83 -22.02
N THR A 312 10.03 14.03 -21.51
CA THR A 312 10.64 15.17 -22.19
C THR A 312 11.53 15.94 -21.20
N GLY A 313 12.33 16.87 -21.72
CA GLY A 313 13.25 17.69 -20.94
C GLY A 313 14.64 17.68 -21.53
N ALA A 314 15.59 18.23 -20.77
CA ALA A 314 17.00 18.25 -21.13
C ALA A 314 17.87 17.99 -19.91
N LEU A 315 19.01 17.34 -20.15
CA LEU A 315 20.06 17.13 -19.16
C LEU A 315 21.21 18.07 -19.48
N TYR A 316 21.74 18.72 -18.44
CA TYR A 316 22.91 19.59 -18.51
C TYR A 316 24.08 18.84 -17.89
N ALA A 317 24.65 17.88 -18.62
CA ALA A 317 25.68 17.03 -18.04
C ALA A 317 27.03 17.72 -18.08
N GLU A 318 27.67 17.85 -16.93
CA GLU A 318 29.06 18.26 -16.81
C GLU A 318 29.96 17.04 -17.00
N LEU A 319 30.80 17.06 -18.04
CA LEU A 319 31.74 15.98 -18.35
C LEU A 319 33.15 16.35 -17.90
N GLY A 320 33.84 15.37 -17.29
CA GLY A 320 35.27 15.47 -17.02
C GLY A 320 36.09 15.61 -18.31
N TYR A 321 37.25 16.26 -18.23
CA TYR A 321 38.12 16.47 -19.39
C TYR A 321 38.64 15.13 -19.94
N ALA A 322 38.03 14.59 -21.00
CA ALA A 322 38.38 13.26 -21.54
C ALA A 322 39.89 12.99 -21.72
N PRO A 323 40.74 13.95 -22.13
CA PRO A 323 42.20 13.73 -22.18
C PRO A 323 42.89 13.45 -20.83
N SER A 324 42.28 13.83 -19.70
CA SER A 324 42.72 13.47 -18.35
C SER A 324 42.39 12.03 -17.97
N PHE A 325 41.55 11.34 -18.76
CA PHE A 325 41.12 9.96 -18.57
C PHE A 325 41.53 9.10 -19.78
N PRO A 326 42.85 8.89 -20.02
CA PRO A 326 43.33 8.22 -21.23
C PRO A 326 43.07 6.71 -21.24
N GLY A 327 43.02 6.15 -22.45
CA GLY A 327 42.88 4.72 -22.67
C GLY A 327 41.49 4.22 -22.27
N ASP A 328 41.47 3.21 -21.40
CA ASP A 328 40.25 2.54 -20.97
C ASP A 328 39.65 3.11 -19.69
N THR A 329 40.18 4.24 -19.22
CA THR A 329 39.72 4.89 -17.99
C THR A 329 38.32 5.48 -18.22
N PRO A 330 37.33 5.20 -17.34
CA PRO A 330 36.01 5.81 -17.42
C PRO A 330 36.06 7.33 -17.30
N VAL A 331 35.35 8.03 -18.18
CA VAL A 331 35.18 9.49 -18.13
C VAL A 331 33.96 9.80 -17.23
N PRO A 332 34.13 10.51 -16.11
CA PRO A 332 33.01 10.85 -15.23
C PRO A 332 32.13 11.93 -15.85
N LEU A 333 30.84 11.87 -15.53
CA LEU A 333 29.87 12.93 -15.80
C LEU A 333 28.96 13.14 -14.59
N ARG A 334 28.51 14.38 -14.41
CA ARG A 334 27.50 14.78 -13.42
C ARG A 334 26.31 15.41 -14.11
N VAL A 335 25.10 15.06 -13.72
CA VAL A 335 23.92 15.90 -13.98
C VAL A 335 23.53 16.56 -12.66
N PRO A 336 23.45 17.89 -12.59
CA PRO A 336 23.26 18.58 -11.33
C PRO A 336 21.92 18.28 -10.63
N LYS A 337 21.95 18.27 -9.30
CA LYS A 337 20.77 18.31 -8.41
C LYS A 337 19.79 19.39 -8.83
N GLY A 338 18.49 19.13 -8.73
CA GLY A 338 17.42 20.04 -9.14
C GLY A 338 17.09 19.99 -10.64
N THR A 339 17.74 19.13 -11.43
CA THR A 339 17.32 18.89 -12.82
C THR A 339 15.94 18.23 -12.86
N ILE A 340 15.03 18.76 -13.69
CA ILE A 340 13.64 18.29 -13.80
C ILE A 340 13.41 17.63 -15.16
N LEU A 341 12.84 16.43 -15.14
CA LEU A 341 12.27 15.76 -16.30
C LEU A 341 10.74 15.78 -16.21
N GLN A 342 10.07 16.00 -17.33
CA GLN A 342 8.61 16.13 -17.39
C GLN A 342 8.01 15.07 -18.29
N SER A 343 6.89 14.50 -17.90
CA SER A 343 6.17 13.53 -18.73
C SER A 343 4.71 13.93 -18.96
N THR A 344 4.16 13.51 -20.09
CA THR A 344 2.75 13.77 -20.43
C THR A 344 1.79 13.12 -19.44
N SER A 345 0.57 13.65 -19.37
CA SER A 345 -0.43 13.13 -18.45
C SER A 345 -0.85 11.69 -18.73
N LEU A 346 -1.29 10.99 -17.68
CA LEU A 346 -1.85 9.66 -17.71
C LEU A 346 -3.29 9.65 -17.20
N ASP A 347 -4.15 8.89 -17.86
CA ASP A 347 -5.49 8.56 -17.33
C ASP A 347 -5.37 7.72 -16.05
N VAL A 348 -6.14 8.06 -15.01
CA VAL A 348 -6.21 7.29 -13.78
C VAL A 348 -7.42 6.34 -13.80
N LYS A 349 -7.17 5.04 -13.76
CA LYS A 349 -8.18 3.98 -13.91
C LYS A 349 -7.95 2.88 -12.88
N ILE A 350 -9.03 2.37 -12.30
CA ILE A 350 -8.99 1.16 -11.49
C ILE A 350 -8.87 -0.04 -12.45
N ASN A 351 -7.80 -0.82 -12.26
CA ASN A 351 -7.46 -2.04 -13.00
C ASN A 351 -7.55 -1.87 -14.53
N GLY A 352 -7.07 -0.73 -15.02
CA GLY A 352 -6.97 -0.35 -16.43
C GLY A 352 -8.30 -0.04 -17.13
N SER A 353 -9.44 -0.24 -16.45
CA SER A 353 -10.75 -0.32 -17.11
C SER A 353 -11.75 0.71 -16.62
N VAL A 354 -11.81 0.96 -15.30
CA VAL A 354 -12.83 1.84 -14.71
C VAL A 354 -12.20 3.19 -14.39
N PRO A 355 -12.58 4.31 -15.05
CA PRO A 355 -12.00 5.61 -14.78
C PRO A 355 -12.35 6.09 -13.37
N ILE A 356 -11.37 6.67 -12.70
CA ILE A 356 -11.59 7.46 -11.49
C ILE A 356 -12.08 8.84 -11.92
N LEU A 357 -13.00 9.43 -11.16
CA LEU A 357 -13.46 10.79 -11.40
C LEU A 357 -12.81 11.74 -10.41
N ASN A 358 -12.44 12.93 -10.89
CA ASN A 358 -12.05 14.04 -10.05
C ASN A 358 -13.27 14.51 -9.24
N ALA A 359 -13.16 14.51 -7.91
CA ALA A 359 -14.28 14.77 -7.01
C ALA A 359 -14.89 16.18 -7.16
N GLU A 360 -14.10 17.17 -7.59
CA GLU A 360 -14.56 18.56 -7.77
C GLU A 360 -15.27 18.74 -9.11
N THR A 361 -14.70 18.20 -10.20
CA THR A 361 -15.18 18.46 -11.56
C THR A 361 -16.12 17.38 -12.12
N GLY A 362 -16.12 16.19 -11.52
CA GLY A 362 -16.84 15.01 -12.01
C GLY A 362 -16.33 14.50 -13.37
N GLN A 363 -15.17 14.98 -13.85
CA GLN A 363 -14.53 14.51 -15.07
C GLN A 363 -13.54 13.37 -14.77
N PRO A 364 -13.17 12.54 -15.77
CA PRO A 364 -12.11 11.55 -15.60
C PRO A 364 -10.83 12.20 -15.03
N GLN A 365 -10.26 11.57 -14.02
CA GLN A 365 -9.03 12.03 -13.38
C GLN A 365 -7.83 11.70 -14.27
N GLU A 366 -6.97 12.68 -14.46
CA GLU A 366 -5.66 12.56 -15.11
C GLU A 366 -4.56 12.95 -14.11
N THR A 367 -3.31 12.61 -14.37
CA THR A 367 -2.19 13.01 -13.49
C THR A 367 -1.80 14.49 -13.63
N GLY A 368 -2.26 15.17 -14.68
CA GLY A 368 -1.57 16.36 -15.21
C GLY A 368 -0.12 16.04 -15.56
N THR A 369 0.76 17.03 -15.58
CA THR A 369 2.19 16.84 -15.83
C THR A 369 2.83 16.00 -14.72
N ILE A 370 3.58 14.96 -15.09
CA ILE A 370 4.37 14.18 -14.13
C ILE A 370 5.78 14.76 -14.10
N LYS A 371 6.25 15.16 -12.92
CA LYS A 371 7.59 15.71 -12.70
C LYS A 371 8.48 14.66 -12.04
N VAL A 372 9.73 14.58 -12.51
CA VAL A 372 10.80 13.80 -11.89
C VAL A 372 11.96 14.74 -11.64
N THR A 373 12.24 15.05 -10.37
CA THR A 373 13.24 16.03 -9.96
C THR A 373 14.42 15.33 -9.30
N MET A 374 15.64 15.63 -9.73
CA MET A 374 16.86 15.07 -9.12
C MET A 374 17.09 15.66 -7.72
N LEU A 375 17.14 14.81 -6.70
CA LEU A 375 17.33 15.18 -5.29
C LEU A 375 18.81 15.35 -4.92
N SER A 376 19.69 14.74 -5.69
CA SER A 376 21.15 14.82 -5.58
C SER A 376 21.77 14.89 -6.96
N ASP A 377 23.06 15.22 -7.03
CA ASP A 377 23.83 15.13 -8.26
C ASP A 377 23.78 13.70 -8.82
N ALA A 378 23.28 13.54 -10.04
CA ALA A 378 23.30 12.26 -10.73
C ALA A 378 24.70 12.00 -11.27
N MET A 379 25.29 10.88 -10.87
CA MET A 379 26.65 10.52 -11.23
C MET A 379 26.66 9.47 -12.33
N GLY A 380 27.47 9.67 -13.36
CA GLY A 380 27.62 8.70 -14.44
C GLY A 380 29.04 8.56 -14.96
N TYR A 381 29.26 7.55 -15.77
CA TYR A 381 30.55 7.31 -16.42
C TYR A 381 30.36 6.80 -17.84
N LEU A 382 31.17 7.33 -18.76
CA LEU A 382 31.33 6.85 -20.11
C LEU A 382 32.63 6.03 -20.22
N TYR A 383 32.53 4.76 -20.57
CA TYR A 383 33.68 3.85 -20.58
C TYR A 383 33.70 2.92 -21.82
N PRO A 384 34.83 2.27 -22.14
CA PRO A 384 34.90 1.34 -23.28
C PRO A 384 33.90 0.21 -23.17
N ASN A 385 33.57 -0.42 -24.30
CA ASN A 385 32.67 -1.56 -24.32
C ASN A 385 33.31 -2.74 -23.56
N PRO A 386 32.70 -3.22 -22.47
CA PRO A 386 33.32 -4.29 -21.67
C PRO A 386 33.21 -5.67 -22.33
N TYR A 387 32.38 -5.83 -23.37
CA TYR A 387 32.16 -7.11 -24.04
C TYR A 387 32.92 -7.23 -25.38
N SER A 388 33.54 -6.15 -25.87
CA SER A 388 34.12 -6.11 -27.22
C SER A 388 35.28 -5.11 -27.31
N ASP A 389 36.45 -5.59 -27.72
CA ASP A 389 37.64 -4.76 -27.98
C ASP A 389 37.63 -4.09 -29.38
N ASP A 390 36.50 -4.17 -30.11
CA ASP A 390 36.34 -3.50 -31.41
C ASP A 390 36.28 -1.98 -31.21
N ASP A 391 37.08 -1.22 -31.95
CA ASP A 391 37.10 0.25 -31.92
C ASP A 391 35.75 0.86 -32.35
N GLU A 392 34.95 0.12 -33.13
CA GLU A 392 33.61 0.51 -33.57
C GLU A 392 32.52 0.03 -32.59
N ALA A 393 32.87 -0.69 -31.52
CA ALA A 393 31.91 -1.06 -30.48
C ALA A 393 31.44 0.19 -29.73
N PRO A 394 30.13 0.30 -29.44
CA PRO A 394 29.61 1.47 -28.73
C PRO A 394 30.21 1.55 -27.33
N ARG A 395 30.49 2.77 -26.87
CA ARG A 395 30.88 3.00 -25.48
C ARG A 395 29.71 2.68 -24.56
N HIS A 396 30.00 2.28 -23.33
CA HIS A 396 28.97 2.06 -22.31
C HIS A 396 28.79 3.31 -21.47
N VAL A 397 27.55 3.55 -21.07
CA VAL A 397 27.19 4.57 -20.09
C VAL A 397 26.44 3.93 -18.93
N ARG A 398 26.80 4.33 -17.72
CA ARG A 398 26.02 4.07 -16.50
C ARG A 398 25.75 5.38 -15.80
N LEU A 399 24.52 5.59 -15.36
CA LEU A 399 24.07 6.77 -14.62
C LEU A 399 23.29 6.33 -13.40
N TRP A 400 23.58 6.92 -12.24
CA TRP A 400 22.84 6.76 -11.00
C TRP A 400 22.25 8.09 -10.58
N MET A 401 20.96 8.10 -10.28
CA MET A 401 20.22 9.28 -9.86
C MET A 401 19.31 8.96 -8.68
N ASP A 402 19.16 9.92 -7.79
CA ASP A 402 18.14 9.92 -6.75
C ASP A 402 17.09 10.94 -7.17
N VAL A 403 15.84 10.52 -7.29
CA VAL A 403 14.78 11.36 -7.85
C VAL A 403 13.55 11.35 -6.96
N SER A 404 12.85 12.48 -6.91
CA SER A 404 11.48 12.55 -6.43
C SER A 404 10.54 12.57 -7.62
N MET A 405 9.48 11.79 -7.54
CA MET A 405 8.41 11.74 -8.54
C MET A 405 7.15 12.35 -7.94
N ASN A 406 6.49 13.25 -8.67
CA ASN A 406 5.23 13.86 -8.24
C ASN A 406 4.36 14.25 -9.46
N THR A 407 3.09 14.57 -9.21
CA THR A 407 2.14 14.93 -10.28
C THR A 407 1.51 16.29 -10.03
N GLU A 408 1.05 16.94 -11.10
CA GLU A 408 0.40 18.25 -11.04
C GLU A 408 -0.97 18.19 -10.35
N GLU A 409 -1.77 17.16 -10.64
CA GLU A 409 -3.10 17.02 -10.06
C GLU A 409 -3.05 16.46 -8.62
N ALA A 410 -3.89 17.00 -7.73
CA ALA A 410 -3.83 16.74 -6.30
C ALA A 410 -4.02 15.26 -5.91
N GLN A 411 -5.09 14.61 -6.40
CA GLN A 411 -5.38 13.22 -6.05
C GLN A 411 -4.26 12.26 -6.50
N PRO A 412 -3.77 12.32 -7.76
CA PRO A 412 -2.66 11.47 -8.17
C PRO A 412 -1.35 11.83 -7.45
N ASN A 413 -1.15 13.09 -7.06
CA ASN A 413 0.04 13.52 -6.34
C ASN A 413 0.12 12.83 -4.98
N ALA A 414 -0.99 12.86 -4.23
CA ALA A 414 -1.10 12.14 -2.97
C ALA A 414 -0.92 10.62 -3.11
N SER A 415 -1.18 10.07 -4.30
CA SER A 415 -1.15 8.63 -4.58
C SER A 415 0.21 8.10 -5.05
N LEU A 416 1.00 8.94 -5.72
CA LEU A 416 2.23 8.56 -6.42
C LEU A 416 3.48 9.28 -5.91
N SER A 417 3.34 10.38 -5.15
CA SER A 417 4.49 11.15 -4.68
C SER A 417 5.41 10.32 -3.80
N GLN A 418 6.68 10.22 -4.17
CA GLN A 418 7.69 9.43 -3.45
C GLN A 418 9.12 9.68 -3.93
N ASP A 419 10.08 9.33 -3.08
CA ASP A 419 11.50 9.27 -3.42
C ASP A 419 11.89 7.90 -4.00
N LEU A 420 12.61 7.94 -5.12
CA LEU A 420 13.20 6.78 -5.78
C LEU A 420 14.72 6.93 -5.77
N LEU A 421 15.37 6.33 -4.76
CA LEU A 421 16.82 6.39 -4.63
C LEU A 421 17.53 5.38 -5.52
N ARG A 422 18.70 5.77 -6.04
CA ARG A 422 19.61 4.97 -6.87
C ARG A 422 18.90 4.34 -8.07
N VAL A 423 18.11 5.13 -8.79
CA VAL A 423 17.65 4.74 -10.13
C VAL A 423 18.88 4.62 -11.02
N GLU A 424 19.08 3.45 -11.62
CA GLU A 424 20.24 3.17 -12.46
C GLU A 424 19.82 3.02 -13.92
N LEU A 425 20.46 3.79 -14.80
CA LEU A 425 20.38 3.62 -16.24
C LEU A 425 21.66 2.96 -16.75
N THR A 426 21.52 1.91 -17.57
CA THR A 426 22.65 1.29 -18.26
C THR A 426 22.41 1.32 -19.75
N GLY A 427 23.40 1.76 -20.52
CA GLY A 427 23.21 2.03 -21.93
C GLY A 427 24.47 2.01 -22.77
N ILE A 428 24.27 2.33 -24.03
CA ILE A 428 25.31 2.49 -25.04
C ILE A 428 25.31 3.91 -25.59
N ALA A 429 26.50 4.40 -25.92
CA ALA A 429 26.75 5.74 -26.43
C ALA A 429 27.53 5.66 -27.75
N ILE A 430 27.00 6.30 -28.78
CA ILE A 430 27.59 6.33 -30.13
C ILE A 430 27.60 7.76 -30.64
N VAL A 431 28.72 8.18 -31.24
CA VAL A 431 28.78 9.45 -31.98
C VAL A 431 28.66 9.16 -33.47
N LYS A 432 27.62 9.69 -34.10
CA LYS A 432 27.40 9.57 -35.54
C LYS A 432 27.03 10.93 -36.12
N ASP A 433 27.71 11.31 -37.20
CA ASP A 433 27.46 12.57 -37.93
C ASP A 433 27.51 13.83 -37.03
N GLY A 434 28.26 13.80 -35.92
CA GLY A 434 28.38 14.91 -34.96
C GLY A 434 27.36 14.89 -33.81
N ILE A 435 26.43 13.93 -33.82
CA ILE A 435 25.43 13.74 -32.77
C ILE A 435 25.89 12.59 -31.88
N LEU A 436 25.99 12.85 -30.57
CA LEU A 436 26.12 11.82 -29.55
C LEU A 436 24.72 11.30 -29.22
N THR A 437 24.49 10.01 -29.46
CA THR A 437 23.25 9.32 -29.11
C THR A 437 23.53 8.37 -27.95
N ILE A 438 22.68 8.41 -26.94
CA ILE A 438 22.68 7.49 -25.79
C ILE A 438 21.36 6.74 -25.79
N ASP A 439 21.44 5.41 -25.89
CA ASP A 439 20.31 4.50 -25.69
C ASP A 439 20.54 3.75 -24.38
N ALA A 440 19.62 3.86 -23.43
CA ALA A 440 19.76 3.23 -22.11
C ALA A 440 18.46 2.61 -21.61
N ILE A 441 18.57 1.60 -20.75
CA ILE A 441 17.44 0.99 -20.05
C ILE A 441 17.60 1.26 -18.55
N GLY A 442 16.50 1.65 -17.93
CA GLY A 442 16.32 1.68 -16.49
C GLY A 442 15.01 1.02 -16.09
N MET A 443 14.85 0.74 -14.80
CA MET A 443 13.59 0.24 -14.25
C MET A 443 13.33 0.88 -12.90
N VAL A 444 12.06 1.23 -12.66
CA VAL A 444 11.58 1.79 -11.40
C VAL A 444 10.34 1.02 -10.94
N GLU A 445 10.13 1.02 -9.62
CA GLU A 445 8.99 0.32 -8.99
C GLU A 445 8.29 1.23 -7.99
N PRO A 446 7.56 2.27 -8.45
CA PRO A 446 6.90 3.20 -7.55
C PRO A 446 5.77 2.52 -6.77
N ASN A 447 5.66 2.87 -5.49
CA ASN A 447 4.56 2.51 -4.61
C ASN A 447 3.31 3.31 -4.98
N LEU A 448 2.19 2.61 -5.19
CA LEU A 448 0.89 3.17 -5.53
C LEU A 448 -0.04 3.03 -4.32
N LEU A 449 -0.57 4.16 -3.84
CA LEU A 449 -1.53 4.25 -2.71
C LEU A 449 -1.03 3.63 -1.39
N GLY A 450 0.27 3.34 -1.26
CA GLY A 450 0.83 2.64 -0.10
C GLY A 450 0.43 1.15 -0.03
N GLN A 451 -0.14 0.58 -1.10
CA GLN A 451 -0.76 -0.75 -1.10
C GLN A 451 -0.08 -1.73 -2.07
N GLU A 452 0.54 -1.24 -3.13
CA GLU A 452 1.15 -2.07 -4.18
C GLU A 452 2.37 -1.37 -4.78
N TYR A 453 3.40 -2.14 -5.16
CA TYR A 453 4.51 -1.65 -5.97
C TYR A 453 4.26 -1.94 -7.44
N THR A 454 4.19 -0.87 -8.23
CA THR A 454 4.10 -0.95 -9.68
C THR A 454 5.45 -1.32 -10.28
N ASP A 455 5.49 -1.66 -11.56
CA ASP A 455 6.73 -1.80 -12.32
C ASP A 455 6.67 -0.98 -13.62
N SER A 456 7.81 -0.37 -13.95
CA SER A 456 7.99 0.35 -15.21
C SER A 456 9.44 0.26 -15.68
N THR A 457 9.64 -0.37 -16.84
CA THR A 457 10.89 -0.27 -17.60
C THR A 457 10.85 1.02 -18.43
N ILE A 458 11.96 1.76 -18.44
CA ILE A 458 12.10 3.00 -19.19
C ILE A 458 13.26 2.83 -20.16
N ALA A 459 13.00 3.03 -21.45
CA ALA A 459 14.02 3.03 -22.49
C ALA A 459 14.36 4.47 -22.89
N PHE A 460 15.46 5.01 -22.37
CA PHE A 460 15.91 6.36 -22.67
C PHE A 460 16.60 6.44 -24.02
N HIS A 461 16.26 7.47 -24.79
CA HIS A 461 16.95 7.89 -26.01
C HIS A 461 17.28 9.37 -25.90
N ILE A 462 18.57 9.66 -25.76
CA ILE A 462 19.08 11.00 -25.45
C ILE A 462 20.05 11.41 -26.56
N GLU A 463 19.91 12.62 -27.07
CA GLU A 463 20.76 13.16 -28.14
C GLU A 463 21.48 14.44 -27.71
N ALA A 464 22.74 14.57 -28.12
CA ALA A 464 23.54 15.77 -27.94
C ALA A 464 24.23 16.15 -29.27
N ASP A 465 23.86 17.29 -29.86
CA ASP A 465 24.60 17.83 -31.00
C ASP A 465 25.88 18.49 -30.52
N THR A 466 27.02 17.83 -30.75
CA THR A 466 28.32 18.30 -30.27
C THR A 466 28.79 19.58 -30.98
N SER A 467 28.15 19.98 -32.09
CA SER A 467 28.49 21.18 -32.85
C SER A 467 27.71 22.43 -32.44
N GLU A 468 26.57 22.28 -31.75
CA GLU A 468 25.68 23.38 -31.36
C GLU A 468 25.73 23.76 -29.87
N GLN A 469 26.72 23.24 -29.13
CA GLN A 469 26.83 23.43 -27.68
C GLN A 469 27.02 24.91 -27.26
N MET A 470 27.71 25.73 -28.05
CA MET A 470 27.86 27.17 -27.77
C MET A 470 26.55 27.98 -27.91
N THR A 471 25.52 27.39 -28.52
CA THR A 471 24.21 28.00 -28.72
C THR A 471 23.11 27.28 -27.93
N ALA A 472 23.47 26.31 -27.11
CA ALA A 472 22.54 25.62 -26.23
C ALA A 472 21.92 26.60 -25.22
N PRO A 473 20.66 26.38 -24.80
CA PRO A 473 20.06 27.14 -23.71
C PRO A 473 20.89 27.02 -22.44
N ASP A 474 20.88 28.04 -21.58
CA ASP A 474 21.42 27.93 -20.23
C ASP A 474 20.57 26.98 -19.37
N ARG A 475 21.15 26.44 -18.31
CA ARG A 475 20.44 25.63 -17.32
C ARG A 475 19.37 26.50 -16.63
N PRO A 476 18.11 26.04 -16.54
CA PRO A 476 17.10 26.74 -15.74
C PRO A 476 17.45 26.65 -14.26
N ILE A 477 17.30 27.76 -13.54
CA ILE A 477 17.46 27.85 -12.09
C ILE A 477 16.06 27.97 -11.49
N ASP A 478 15.81 27.21 -10.43
CA ASP A 478 14.57 27.31 -9.69
C ASP A 478 14.59 28.53 -8.77
N GLU A 479 13.59 29.40 -8.90
CA GLU A 479 13.41 30.60 -8.08
C GLU A 479 12.03 30.61 -7.39
N THR A 480 11.29 29.51 -7.49
CA THR A 480 9.96 29.34 -6.89
C THR A 480 10.06 28.44 -5.67
N GLY A 481 9.29 28.74 -4.64
CA GLY A 481 9.25 27.91 -3.44
C GLY A 481 7.98 27.07 -3.38
N PRO A 482 7.96 26.04 -2.53
CA PRO A 482 6.98 24.97 -2.61
C PRO A 482 5.58 25.47 -2.26
N GLU A 483 4.60 25.02 -3.04
CA GLU A 483 3.19 25.30 -2.86
C GLU A 483 2.44 24.05 -2.37
N LEU A 484 1.57 24.25 -1.39
CA LEU A 484 0.71 23.18 -0.89
C LEU A 484 -0.40 22.90 -1.92
N VAL A 485 -0.39 21.69 -2.47
CA VAL A 485 -1.36 21.21 -3.47
C VAL A 485 -2.62 20.68 -2.81
N SER A 486 -2.45 19.82 -1.80
CA SER A 486 -3.56 19.27 -1.01
C SER A 486 -3.06 18.86 0.38
N TRP A 487 -3.99 18.59 1.28
CA TRP A 487 -3.65 18.09 2.61
C TRP A 487 -4.77 17.26 3.22
N MET A 488 -4.41 16.41 4.16
CA MET A 488 -5.31 15.61 4.98
C MET A 488 -5.29 16.15 6.42
N PRO A 489 -6.45 16.43 7.04
CA PRO A 489 -7.80 16.13 6.56
C PRO A 489 -8.37 17.04 5.47
N GLY A 490 -7.76 18.20 5.21
CA GLY A 490 -8.22 19.16 4.21
C GLY A 490 -8.98 20.35 4.82
N PRO A 491 -9.26 21.41 4.02
CA PRO A 491 -9.98 22.59 4.50
C PRO A 491 -11.46 22.28 4.86
N GLU A 492 -12.14 23.25 5.48
CA GLU A 492 -13.55 23.11 5.89
C GLU A 492 -14.51 22.86 4.69
N ASP A 493 -14.14 23.34 3.51
CA ASP A 493 -14.88 23.18 2.25
C ASP A 493 -14.31 22.06 1.34
N ALA A 494 -13.52 21.14 1.92
CA ALA A 494 -13.04 19.96 1.19
C ALA A 494 -14.20 19.07 0.77
N ILE A 495 -14.04 18.27 -0.30
CA ILE A 495 -15.11 17.42 -0.84
C ILE A 495 -14.97 15.99 -0.32
N PRO A 496 -16.02 15.40 0.28
CA PRO A 496 -17.26 16.04 0.75
C PRO A 496 -17.02 16.91 2.00
N ASP A 497 -17.88 17.89 2.29
CA ASP A 497 -17.70 18.85 3.42
C ASP A 497 -17.43 18.17 4.79
N THR A 498 -17.77 16.89 4.92
CA THR A 498 -17.47 16.05 6.10
C THR A 498 -16.03 15.55 6.19
N ARG A 499 -15.11 16.00 5.33
CA ARG A 499 -13.72 15.49 5.21
C ARG A 499 -12.92 15.51 6.53
N GLN A 500 -13.04 16.57 7.33
CA GLN A 500 -12.40 16.63 8.66
C GLN A 500 -13.01 15.64 9.66
N ALA A 501 -14.32 15.42 9.58
CA ALA A 501 -15.01 14.43 10.42
C ALA A 501 -14.62 12.98 10.09
N MET A 502 -13.91 12.73 8.99
CA MET A 502 -13.38 11.41 8.63
C MET A 502 -12.04 11.09 9.28
N GLN A 503 -11.39 12.07 9.91
CA GLN A 503 -10.11 11.89 10.60
C GLN A 503 -10.29 11.07 11.88
N ARG A 504 -9.28 10.27 12.22
CA ARG A 504 -9.26 9.49 13.46
C ARG A 504 -8.01 9.73 14.29
N PRO A 505 -8.03 9.38 15.59
CA PRO A 505 -6.87 9.51 16.46
C PRO A 505 -5.57 8.89 15.93
N GLY A 506 -5.67 7.76 15.21
CA GLY A 506 -4.51 7.08 14.63
C GLY A 506 -4.05 7.60 13.26
N ASP A 507 -4.78 8.53 12.64
CA ASP A 507 -4.47 9.04 11.31
C ASP A 507 -3.50 10.24 11.42
N PRO A 508 -2.45 10.34 10.57
CA PRO A 508 -1.58 11.51 10.56
C PRO A 508 -2.25 12.69 9.86
N VAL A 509 -1.67 13.88 10.02
CA VAL A 509 -1.83 14.98 9.07
C VAL A 509 -0.88 14.73 7.90
N VAL A 510 -1.35 14.87 6.66
CA VAL A 510 -0.53 14.70 5.45
C VAL A 510 -0.55 15.98 4.64
N LEU A 511 0.62 16.49 4.28
CA LEU A 511 0.80 17.71 3.48
C LEU A 511 1.43 17.33 2.13
N ASN A 512 0.76 17.61 1.02
CA ASN A 512 1.27 17.32 -0.33
C ASN A 512 1.67 18.62 -1.04
N PHE A 513 2.92 18.70 -1.48
CA PHE A 513 3.49 19.84 -2.21
C PHE A 513 3.67 19.54 -3.69
N ASP A 514 3.88 20.57 -4.50
CA ASP A 514 4.04 20.50 -5.95
C ASP A 514 5.48 20.23 -6.42
N GLU A 515 6.42 20.20 -5.48
CA GLU A 515 7.85 19.97 -5.69
C GLU A 515 8.54 19.37 -4.44
N PRO A 516 9.72 18.73 -4.59
CA PRO A 516 10.42 18.08 -3.48
C PRO A 516 10.99 19.08 -2.48
N LEU A 517 11.00 18.67 -1.22
CA LEU A 517 11.41 19.49 -0.09
C LEU A 517 12.82 19.12 0.37
N ASP A 518 13.53 20.07 0.98
CA ASP A 518 14.78 19.78 1.69
C ASP A 518 14.46 19.10 3.05
N PRO A 519 14.88 17.84 3.27
CA PRO A 519 14.63 17.11 4.50
C PRO A 519 15.08 17.84 5.77
N ASP A 520 16.19 18.59 5.70
CA ASP A 520 16.79 19.25 6.88
C ASP A 520 15.94 20.43 7.37
N THR A 521 15.05 20.94 6.52
CA THR A 521 14.21 22.10 6.82
C THR A 521 12.84 21.74 7.42
N VAL A 522 12.42 20.47 7.33
CA VAL A 522 11.08 20.01 7.75
C VAL A 522 10.82 20.31 9.23
N ALA A 523 11.79 20.00 10.10
CA ALA A 523 11.64 20.17 11.55
C ALA A 523 11.46 21.64 11.99
N GLY A 524 12.02 22.60 11.24
CA GLY A 524 11.82 24.04 11.48
C GLY A 524 10.68 24.66 10.67
N GLY A 525 10.27 24.00 9.60
CA GLY A 525 9.30 24.48 8.63
C GLY A 525 7.84 24.17 8.96
N VAL A 526 7.59 23.07 9.71
CA VAL A 526 6.25 22.60 10.05
C VAL A 526 6.08 22.45 11.56
N THR A 527 5.07 23.10 12.13
CA THR A 527 4.73 22.99 13.56
C THR A 527 3.25 22.70 13.77
N LEU A 528 2.95 21.90 14.80
CA LEU A 528 1.60 21.52 15.18
C LEU A 528 1.23 22.19 16.51
N TYR A 529 0.01 22.71 16.60
CA TYR A 529 -0.59 23.27 17.81
C TYR A 529 -1.87 22.50 18.15
N ALA A 530 -2.12 22.29 19.44
CA ALA A 530 -3.34 21.76 20.02
C ALA A 530 -3.90 22.82 21.00
N ASP A 531 -5.13 23.27 20.79
CA ASP A 531 -5.79 24.33 21.57
C ASP A 531 -4.93 25.61 21.70
N GLY A 532 -4.21 25.95 20.63
CA GLY A 532 -3.29 27.08 20.58
C GLY A 532 -1.97 26.89 21.34
N THR A 533 -1.70 25.70 21.86
CA THR A 533 -0.42 25.33 22.50
C THR A 533 0.41 24.46 21.55
N GLU A 534 1.68 24.80 21.37
CA GLU A 534 2.58 24.02 20.50
C GLU A 534 2.78 22.61 21.04
N VAL A 535 2.62 21.61 20.18
CA VAL A 535 2.89 20.20 20.51
C VAL A 535 4.40 19.98 20.40
N SER A 536 5.05 19.66 21.51
CA SER A 536 6.52 19.55 21.56
C SER A 536 7.06 18.26 20.92
N ASP A 537 6.29 17.17 20.95
CA ASP A 537 6.71 15.85 20.47
C ASP A 537 5.92 15.46 19.23
N VAL A 538 6.41 15.92 18.08
CA VAL A 538 5.83 15.65 16.76
C VAL A 538 6.80 14.83 15.93
N ARG A 539 6.31 13.72 15.37
CA ARG A 539 7.06 12.92 14.40
C ARG A 539 6.71 13.39 13.00
N THR A 540 7.73 13.54 12.16
CA THR A 540 7.57 13.90 10.76
C THR A 540 8.26 12.88 9.86
N LYS A 541 7.71 12.67 8.67
CA LYS A 541 8.33 11.84 7.63
C LYS A 541 8.12 12.51 6.29
N LEU A 542 9.23 12.79 5.60
CA LEU A 542 9.23 13.25 4.22
C LEU A 542 9.40 12.04 3.29
N ASP A 543 8.62 11.99 2.22
CA ASP A 543 8.75 11.01 1.13
C ASP A 543 8.21 11.65 -0.15
N GLY A 544 9.11 11.96 -1.10
CA GLY A 544 8.77 12.71 -2.29
C GLY A 544 8.48 14.17 -1.96
N THR A 545 7.27 14.60 -2.31
CA THR A 545 6.74 15.95 -2.03
C THR A 545 5.73 15.93 -0.88
N THR A 546 5.67 14.83 -0.12
CA THR A 546 4.68 14.63 0.94
C THR A 546 5.32 14.59 2.32
N ILE A 547 4.77 15.37 3.26
CA ILE A 547 5.12 15.30 4.68
C ILE A 547 3.96 14.67 5.45
N ALA A 548 4.22 13.56 6.15
CA ALA A 548 3.36 13.06 7.20
C ALA A 548 3.75 13.69 8.55
N VAL A 549 2.78 14.10 9.35
CA VAL A 549 2.95 14.75 10.65
C VAL A 549 2.04 14.04 11.66
N ASN A 550 2.63 13.51 12.74
CA ASN A 550 1.88 12.80 13.77
C ASN A 550 2.37 13.18 15.17
N PRO A 551 1.51 13.70 16.07
CA PRO A 551 1.89 13.86 17.47
C PRO A 551 2.14 12.50 18.12
N VAL A 552 3.09 12.43 19.05
CA VAL A 552 3.25 11.24 19.90
C VAL A 552 1.98 11.05 20.73
N GLY A 553 1.44 9.83 20.74
CA GLY A 553 0.14 9.55 21.37
C GLY A 553 -1.08 9.83 20.49
N GLY A 554 -0.90 10.27 19.23
CA GLY A 554 -1.98 10.43 18.25
C GLY A 554 -2.80 11.71 18.41
N LEU A 555 -3.72 11.93 17.45
CA LEU A 555 -4.69 13.02 17.52
C LEU A 555 -5.82 12.68 18.50
N GLU A 556 -6.51 13.68 19.03
CA GLU A 556 -7.59 13.52 20.02
C GLU A 556 -8.89 14.16 19.53
N HIS A 557 -10.02 13.61 19.98
CA HIS A 557 -11.35 14.16 19.73
C HIS A 557 -11.56 15.45 20.51
N GLY A 558 -12.28 16.41 19.93
CA GLY A 558 -12.61 17.70 20.56
C GLY A 558 -11.44 18.64 20.84
N VAL A 559 -10.30 18.42 20.19
CA VAL A 559 -9.13 19.31 20.25
C VAL A 559 -9.04 20.12 18.97
N ASP A 560 -8.85 21.43 19.12
CA ASP A 560 -8.64 22.33 17.98
C ASP A 560 -7.16 22.28 17.55
N TYR A 561 -6.90 21.62 16.42
CA TYR A 561 -5.54 21.53 15.87
C TYR A 561 -5.25 22.64 14.87
N THR A 562 -3.99 23.07 14.86
CA THR A 562 -3.48 24.01 13.85
C THR A 562 -2.08 23.61 13.40
N VAL A 563 -1.89 23.47 12.09
CA VAL A 563 -0.61 23.19 11.45
C VAL A 563 -0.11 24.47 10.80
N ASN A 564 1.09 24.90 11.17
CA ASN A 564 1.75 26.05 10.60
C ASN A 564 2.87 25.60 9.66
N ILE A 565 2.77 26.01 8.41
CA ILE A 565 3.83 25.91 7.40
C ILE A 565 4.44 27.29 7.28
N ASN A 566 5.76 27.41 7.38
CA ASN A 566 6.46 28.69 7.28
C ASN A 566 7.58 28.65 6.25
N SER A 567 8.11 29.82 5.88
CA SER A 567 9.14 29.97 4.84
C SER A 567 10.51 29.37 5.18
N SER A 568 10.68 28.80 6.38
CA SER A 568 11.88 28.02 6.71
C SER A 568 11.81 26.62 6.12
N LEU A 569 10.62 26.09 5.79
CA LEU A 569 10.49 24.91 4.94
C LEU A 569 10.94 25.32 3.52
N THR A 570 11.92 24.63 2.94
CA THR A 570 12.39 24.95 1.59
C THR A 570 12.24 23.78 0.65
N ASP A 571 12.23 24.07 -0.64
CA ASP A 571 12.52 23.07 -1.68
C ASP A 571 14.00 22.62 -1.61
N VAL A 572 14.38 21.73 -2.51
CA VAL A 572 15.78 21.26 -2.67
C VAL A 572 16.76 22.31 -3.19
N SER A 573 16.28 23.49 -3.63
CA SER A 573 17.04 24.62 -4.14
C SER A 573 17.19 25.77 -3.14
N GLY A 574 16.54 25.68 -1.97
CA GLY A 574 16.59 26.67 -0.90
C GLY A 574 15.49 27.75 -0.96
N ASN A 575 14.51 27.63 -1.85
CA ASN A 575 13.37 28.53 -1.93
C ASN A 575 12.35 28.22 -0.83
N GLY A 576 11.95 29.24 -0.07
CA GLY A 576 11.04 29.08 1.06
C GLY A 576 9.58 28.87 0.66
N ALA A 577 8.90 27.96 1.36
CA ALA A 577 7.50 27.63 1.18
C ALA A 577 6.58 28.84 1.41
N THR A 578 5.42 28.83 0.76
CA THR A 578 4.35 29.78 1.07
C THR A 578 3.82 29.53 2.48
N THR A 579 3.89 30.54 3.36
CA THR A 579 3.35 30.44 4.73
C THR A 579 1.85 30.15 4.73
N ARG A 580 1.43 29.12 5.47
CA ARG A 580 0.03 28.70 5.63
C ARG A 580 -0.25 28.32 7.09
N THR A 581 -1.48 28.57 7.51
CA THR A 581 -2.04 28.08 8.77
C THR A 581 -3.26 27.26 8.41
N LEU A 582 -3.23 25.97 8.76
CA LEU A 582 -4.26 25.00 8.45
C LEU A 582 -4.91 24.58 9.77
N SER A 583 -6.24 24.67 9.86
CA SER A 583 -6.97 24.32 11.07
C SER A 583 -7.93 23.17 10.80
N PHE A 584 -8.00 22.25 11.75
CA PHE A 584 -8.93 21.13 11.71
C PHE A 584 -9.24 20.65 13.13
N ALA A 585 -10.34 19.93 13.27
CA ALA A 585 -10.67 19.20 14.47
C ALA A 585 -11.23 17.82 14.09
N LEU A 586 -11.02 16.84 14.96
CA LEU A 586 -11.74 15.57 14.90
C LEU A 586 -13.14 15.78 15.50
N PRO A 587 -14.15 14.96 15.15
CA PRO A 587 -15.46 15.04 15.77
C PRO A 587 -15.39 15.02 17.29
N ASP A 588 -16.20 15.83 17.96
CA ASP A 588 -16.32 15.79 19.42
C ASP A 588 -16.79 14.41 19.89
N SER A 589 -16.23 13.95 21.00
CA SER A 589 -16.65 12.72 21.66
C SER A 589 -16.40 12.78 23.16
N SER A 590 -17.11 11.94 23.93
CA SER A 590 -16.81 11.76 25.35
C SER A 590 -15.76 10.66 25.57
N THR A 591 -15.35 10.46 26.83
CA THR A 591 -14.50 9.31 27.18
C THR A 591 -15.32 8.02 27.02
N PRO A 592 -14.84 7.04 26.22
CA PRO A 592 -15.59 5.81 25.99
C PRO A 592 -15.97 5.11 27.30
N SER A 593 -17.23 4.73 27.42
CA SER A 593 -17.75 4.00 28.58
C SER A 593 -17.60 2.48 28.46
N ALA A 594 -17.38 1.96 27.26
CA ALA A 594 -17.17 0.54 26.96
C ALA A 594 -15.73 0.23 26.48
N SER A 595 -15.37 -1.05 26.52
CA SER A 595 -14.05 -1.54 26.14
C SER A 595 -13.78 -1.49 24.63
N PRO A 596 -12.50 -1.33 24.22
CA PRO A 596 -12.14 -1.36 22.80
C PRO A 596 -12.37 -2.74 22.19
N LEU A 597 -12.64 -2.79 20.89
CA LEU A 597 -12.84 -4.00 20.09
C LEU A 597 -11.75 -4.16 19.05
N ALA A 598 -11.44 -5.40 18.67
CA ALA A 598 -10.78 -5.69 17.40
C ALA A 598 -11.83 -5.68 16.27
N VAL A 599 -11.95 -4.57 15.55
CA VAL A 599 -12.98 -4.41 14.50
C VAL A 599 -12.66 -5.16 13.22
N THR A 600 -11.37 -5.43 12.97
CA THR A 600 -10.93 -6.35 11.92
C THR A 600 -9.69 -7.10 12.36
N THR A 601 -9.59 -8.35 11.90
CA THR A 601 -8.43 -9.21 12.08
C THR A 601 -8.03 -9.76 10.71
N TYR A 602 -6.72 -9.75 10.41
CA TYR A 602 -6.19 -10.31 9.19
C TYR A 602 -4.91 -11.09 9.51
N PRO A 603 -4.87 -12.41 9.29
CA PRO A 603 -5.95 -13.27 8.79
C PRO A 603 -6.96 -13.60 9.91
N GLY A 604 -8.19 -14.01 9.57
CA GLY A 604 -9.13 -14.59 10.53
C GLY A 604 -10.42 -13.80 10.75
N TYR A 605 -11.13 -14.11 11.83
CA TYR A 605 -12.42 -13.51 12.20
C TYR A 605 -12.34 -13.00 13.65
N PRO A 606 -12.84 -11.80 13.99
CA PRO A 606 -12.60 -11.18 15.29
C PRO A 606 -13.55 -11.69 16.39
N CYS A 607 -13.44 -12.97 16.75
CA CYS A 607 -14.18 -13.54 17.87
C CYS A 607 -13.36 -14.62 18.59
N VAL A 608 -13.65 -14.84 19.87
CA VAL A 608 -13.21 -16.06 20.56
C VAL A 608 -13.99 -17.25 20.02
N THR A 609 -13.32 -18.38 19.77
CA THR A 609 -13.94 -19.58 19.19
C THR A 609 -13.91 -20.79 20.11
N THR A 610 -14.90 -21.68 19.94
CA THR A 610 -14.96 -23.01 20.54
C THR A 610 -14.98 -24.09 19.46
N GLY A 611 -14.49 -25.29 19.77
CA GLY A 611 -14.51 -26.41 18.81
C GLY A 611 -13.50 -26.32 17.66
N VAL A 612 -12.36 -25.64 17.87
CA VAL A 612 -11.25 -25.60 16.89
C VAL A 612 -10.79 -27.02 16.54
N ASP A 613 -10.72 -27.33 15.25
CA ASP A 613 -10.23 -28.59 14.71
C ASP A 613 -9.40 -28.35 13.44
N LEU A 614 -8.09 -28.17 13.65
CA LEU A 614 -7.15 -27.88 12.57
C LEU A 614 -6.96 -29.06 11.60
N THR A 615 -7.26 -30.30 12.03
CA THR A 615 -7.20 -31.48 11.16
C THR A 615 -8.27 -31.42 10.08
N ASN A 616 -9.44 -30.88 10.42
CA ASN A 616 -10.55 -30.66 9.49
C ASN A 616 -10.58 -29.22 8.91
N ASN A 617 -9.53 -28.42 9.13
CA ASN A 617 -9.43 -27.01 8.71
C ASN A 617 -10.58 -26.12 9.23
N THR A 618 -11.06 -26.39 10.45
CA THR A 618 -12.08 -25.58 11.13
C THR A 618 -11.43 -24.78 12.25
N HIS A 619 -11.74 -23.47 12.27
CA HIS A 619 -11.42 -22.57 13.36
C HIS A 619 -12.52 -22.55 14.44
N GLY A 620 -13.44 -23.52 14.40
CA GLY A 620 -14.54 -23.63 15.34
C GLY A 620 -15.68 -22.65 15.07
N GLN A 621 -16.51 -22.41 16.07
CA GLN A 621 -17.61 -21.44 16.04
C GLN A 621 -17.30 -20.31 17.00
N CYS A 622 -17.72 -19.08 16.69
CA CYS A 622 -17.66 -18.01 17.68
C CYS A 622 -18.42 -18.42 18.93
N LYS A 623 -17.83 -18.17 20.10
CA LYS A 623 -18.51 -18.37 21.37
C LYS A 623 -19.61 -17.33 21.49
N ASP A 624 -20.84 -17.79 21.62
CA ASP A 624 -22.03 -16.96 21.80
C ASP A 624 -22.83 -17.44 23.01
N LYS A 625 -23.78 -16.60 23.47
CA LYS A 625 -24.72 -16.99 24.52
C LYS A 625 -25.72 -18.00 23.93
N PRO A 626 -25.76 -19.26 24.41
CA PRO A 626 -26.63 -20.28 23.82
C PRO A 626 -28.10 -19.98 24.12
N TYR A 627 -28.96 -20.13 23.11
CA TYR A 627 -30.40 -20.25 23.28
C TYR A 627 -30.75 -21.74 23.42
N GLU A 628 -30.92 -22.24 24.64
CA GLU A 628 -30.97 -23.70 24.88
C GLU A 628 -32.24 -24.43 24.40
N ASP A 629 -33.33 -23.79 23.95
CA ASP A 629 -34.62 -24.50 23.77
C ASP A 629 -35.46 -24.19 22.49
N SER A 630 -34.91 -23.65 21.38
CA SER A 630 -35.71 -23.41 20.14
C SER A 630 -35.28 -24.08 18.84
N GLY A 631 -34.15 -24.78 18.78
CA GLY A 631 -33.70 -25.39 17.52
C GLY A 631 -33.26 -24.39 16.44
N THR A 632 -32.86 -23.18 16.82
CA THR A 632 -32.06 -22.29 15.96
C THR A 632 -30.66 -22.88 15.74
N ALA A 633 -30.12 -22.70 14.53
CA ALA A 633 -28.85 -23.28 14.12
C ALA A 633 -27.69 -22.74 14.98
N GLU A 634 -26.74 -23.61 15.33
CA GLU A 634 -25.43 -23.17 15.80
C GLU A 634 -24.86 -22.14 14.82
N GLY A 635 -24.13 -21.13 15.31
CA GLY A 635 -23.45 -20.17 14.44
C GLY A 635 -22.56 -20.87 13.39
N ASP A 636 -22.18 -20.14 12.34
CA ASP A 636 -21.36 -20.71 11.27
C ASP A 636 -20.04 -21.28 11.81
N VAL A 637 -19.65 -22.46 11.31
CA VAL A 637 -18.32 -23.02 11.53
C VAL A 637 -17.33 -22.23 10.67
N LEU A 638 -16.41 -21.53 11.32
CA LEU A 638 -15.41 -20.69 10.67
C LEU A 638 -14.29 -21.55 10.05
N PRO A 639 -13.82 -21.20 8.84
CA PRO A 639 -12.65 -21.86 8.26
C PRO A 639 -11.36 -21.40 8.94
N VAL A 640 -10.34 -22.27 8.94
CA VAL A 640 -8.95 -21.81 9.16
C VAL A 640 -8.51 -21.06 7.91
N THR A 641 -8.40 -19.74 8.01
CA THR A 641 -8.03 -18.88 6.89
C THR A 641 -6.56 -19.03 6.52
N THR A 642 -6.20 -18.58 5.32
CA THR A 642 -4.81 -18.58 4.84
C THR A 642 -4.21 -17.19 4.84
N LEU A 643 -2.91 -17.09 5.11
CA LEU A 643 -2.12 -15.86 5.00
C LEU A 643 -0.97 -16.06 3.99
N PRO A 644 -0.88 -15.23 2.93
CA PRO A 644 0.22 -15.32 1.96
C PRO A 644 1.58 -15.14 2.63
N ALA A 645 2.56 -15.93 2.19
CA ALA A 645 3.88 -16.09 2.80
C ALA A 645 4.62 -14.77 3.09
N ASN A 646 4.34 -13.73 2.31
CA ASN A 646 4.99 -12.43 2.36
C ASN A 646 4.15 -11.31 2.99
N ARG A 647 3.03 -11.61 3.66
CA ARG A 647 2.14 -10.58 4.25
C ARG A 647 2.16 -10.54 5.78
N PRO A 648 1.96 -9.37 6.41
CA PRO A 648 1.89 -9.25 7.85
C PRO A 648 0.53 -9.70 8.42
N ILE A 649 0.49 -9.96 9.72
CA ILE A 649 -0.76 -9.99 10.50
C ILE A 649 -1.17 -8.54 10.76
N VAL A 650 -2.45 -8.20 10.65
CA VAL A 650 -2.99 -6.85 10.90
C VAL A 650 -4.21 -6.93 11.81
N VAL A 651 -4.26 -6.08 12.82
CA VAL A 651 -5.45 -5.89 13.68
C VAL A 651 -5.77 -4.42 13.77
N VAL A 652 -7.03 -4.06 13.54
CA VAL A 652 -7.55 -2.69 13.68
C VAL A 652 -8.48 -2.65 14.89
N PHE A 653 -8.37 -1.60 15.71
CA PHE A 653 -9.14 -1.41 16.93
C PHE A 653 -10.20 -0.31 16.77
N SER A 654 -11.29 -0.41 17.55
CA SER A 654 -12.37 0.59 17.56
C SER A 654 -11.98 1.88 18.27
N GLN A 655 -11.13 1.82 19.30
CA GLN A 655 -10.70 2.95 20.11
C GLN A 655 -9.17 3.09 20.12
N SER A 656 -8.67 4.23 20.59
CA SER A 656 -7.24 4.45 20.82
C SER A 656 -6.70 3.51 21.90
N MET A 657 -5.59 2.86 21.59
CA MET A 657 -4.94 1.84 22.41
C MET A 657 -3.76 2.41 23.19
N ASP A 658 -3.54 1.94 24.42
CA ASP A 658 -2.28 2.16 25.12
C ASP A 658 -1.20 1.30 24.47
N LEU A 659 -0.31 1.92 23.71
CA LEU A 659 0.73 1.24 22.94
C LEU A 659 1.78 0.53 23.82
N ASN A 660 1.86 0.86 25.12
CA ASN A 660 2.70 0.14 26.08
C ASN A 660 2.04 -1.16 26.57
N SER A 661 0.72 -1.28 26.45
CA SER A 661 -0.03 -2.49 26.80
C SER A 661 0.12 -3.59 25.74
N ILE A 662 0.50 -3.24 24.50
CA ILE A 662 0.69 -4.17 23.38
C ILE A 662 2.17 -4.52 23.23
N ARG A 663 2.55 -5.73 23.67
CA ARG A 663 3.95 -6.18 23.73
C ARG A 663 4.08 -7.56 23.12
N LEU A 664 4.99 -7.67 22.14
CA LEU A 664 5.25 -8.91 21.42
C LEU A 664 5.77 -10.01 22.37
N GLY A 665 5.18 -11.20 22.31
CA GLY A 665 5.51 -12.35 23.17
C GLY A 665 4.81 -12.34 24.53
N GLU A 666 4.28 -11.21 24.98
CA GLU A 666 3.59 -11.07 26.27
C GLU A 666 2.08 -10.94 26.11
N THR A 667 1.61 -9.84 25.52
CA THR A 667 0.19 -9.53 25.35
C THR A 667 -0.28 -9.66 23.90
N PHE A 668 0.64 -9.56 22.95
CA PHE A 668 0.44 -9.98 21.56
C PHE A 668 1.39 -11.14 21.26
N LYS A 669 0.85 -12.35 21.08
CA LYS A 669 1.67 -13.57 20.88
C LYS A 669 1.49 -14.10 19.47
N VAL A 670 2.57 -14.61 18.87
CA VAL A 670 2.53 -15.28 17.56
C VAL A 670 3.33 -16.57 17.64
N GLU A 671 2.71 -17.69 17.26
CA GLU A 671 3.24 -19.04 17.48
C GLU A 671 2.97 -19.94 16.27
N SER A 672 3.87 -20.87 16.01
CA SER A 672 3.59 -22.07 15.21
C SER A 672 2.84 -23.09 16.06
N VAL A 673 1.94 -23.86 15.45
CA VAL A 673 1.16 -24.89 16.14
C VAL A 673 1.12 -26.21 15.39
N ASP A 674 0.96 -27.31 16.12
CA ASP A 674 0.63 -28.62 15.54
C ASP A 674 -0.89 -28.73 15.22
N ASP A 675 -1.31 -29.80 14.55
CA ASP A 675 -2.73 -30.02 14.21
C ASP A 675 -3.63 -30.27 15.44
N SER A 676 -3.04 -30.45 16.63
CA SER A 676 -3.77 -30.49 17.90
C SER A 676 -3.88 -29.10 18.57
N GLY A 677 -3.36 -28.05 17.92
CA GLY A 677 -3.39 -26.68 18.42
C GLY A 677 -2.35 -26.37 19.50
N ASN A 678 -1.39 -27.27 19.76
CA ASN A 678 -0.32 -27.03 20.72
C ASN A 678 0.77 -26.18 20.08
N SER A 679 1.29 -25.21 20.84
CA SER A 679 2.42 -24.39 20.41
C SER A 679 3.66 -25.25 20.18
N THR A 680 4.25 -25.12 19.00
CA THR A 680 5.52 -25.74 18.62
C THR A 680 6.70 -24.77 18.68
N GLY A 681 6.42 -23.48 18.89
CA GLY A 681 7.43 -22.43 19.06
C GLY A 681 6.92 -21.05 18.66
N GLU A 682 7.43 -20.02 19.34
CA GLU A 682 7.16 -18.62 19.05
C GLU A 682 7.73 -18.19 17.69
N ILE A 683 7.04 -17.28 17.02
CA ILE A 683 7.46 -16.69 15.75
C ILE A 683 8.10 -15.34 16.04
N SER A 684 9.38 -15.21 15.72
CA SER A 684 10.08 -13.92 15.75
C SER A 684 9.62 -13.02 14.61
N GLY A 685 9.56 -11.72 14.87
CA GLY A 685 9.16 -10.72 13.89
C GLY A 685 9.22 -9.31 14.47
N ARG A 686 8.86 -8.33 13.64
CA ARG A 686 8.73 -6.91 14.02
C ARG A 686 7.25 -6.58 14.22
N LEU A 687 6.94 -5.94 15.34
CA LEU A 687 5.62 -5.35 15.59
C LEU A 687 5.68 -3.86 15.27
N GLU A 688 4.78 -3.38 14.43
CA GLU A 688 4.53 -1.97 14.18
C GLU A 688 3.21 -1.59 14.84
N LYS A 689 3.19 -0.46 15.55
CA LYS A 689 2.06 0.01 16.33
C LYS A 689 1.58 1.37 15.82
N ASN A 690 0.29 1.62 16.00
CA ASN A 690 -0.40 2.87 15.79
C ASN A 690 -1.55 2.87 16.81
N ASN A 691 -1.99 4.04 17.28
CA ASN A 691 -3.10 4.21 18.21
C ASN A 691 -4.31 3.31 17.97
N GLN A 692 -4.66 2.99 16.72
CA GLN A 692 -5.82 2.13 16.43
C GLN A 692 -5.48 0.93 15.54
N ARG A 693 -4.20 0.57 15.40
CA ARG A 693 -3.80 -0.56 14.55
C ARG A 693 -2.45 -1.14 14.94
N ILE A 694 -2.30 -2.45 14.78
CA ILE A 694 -0.99 -3.12 14.79
C ILE A 694 -0.75 -3.91 13.51
N ARG A 695 0.53 -4.01 13.12
CA ARG A 695 1.01 -4.89 12.05
C ARG A 695 2.18 -5.73 12.55
N PHE A 696 2.14 -7.04 12.35
CA PHE A 696 3.25 -7.94 12.69
C PHE A 696 3.85 -8.54 11.42
N TYR A 697 5.11 -8.21 11.16
CA TYR A 697 5.89 -8.77 10.06
C TYR A 697 6.75 -9.92 10.59
N PRO A 698 6.54 -11.15 10.11
CA PRO A 698 7.37 -12.26 10.55
C PRO A 698 8.80 -12.12 10.01
N ASP A 699 9.77 -12.65 10.74
CA ASP A 699 11.16 -12.67 10.28
C ASP A 699 11.37 -13.57 9.07
N LYS A 700 10.56 -14.63 8.98
CA LYS A 700 10.59 -15.62 7.90
C LYS A 700 9.23 -15.68 7.23
N PRO A 701 9.17 -16.00 5.92
CA PRO A 701 7.89 -16.21 5.26
C PRO A 701 7.06 -17.28 5.97
N TRP A 702 5.74 -17.14 5.93
CA TRP A 702 4.85 -18.18 6.44
C TRP A 702 5.03 -19.46 5.61
N GLY A 703 5.19 -20.59 6.29
CA GLY A 703 5.36 -21.90 5.67
C GLY A 703 4.04 -22.36 5.03
N GLU A 704 4.10 -22.78 3.77
CA GLU A 704 2.93 -23.27 3.04
C GLU A 704 2.28 -24.47 3.76
N GLY A 705 0.99 -24.37 4.06
CA GLY A 705 0.21 -25.37 4.79
C GLY A 705 0.51 -25.46 6.29
N GLN A 706 1.58 -24.81 6.79
CA GLN A 706 1.92 -24.81 8.21
C GLN A 706 0.87 -24.00 8.99
N ALA A 707 0.44 -24.54 10.14
CA ALA A 707 -0.50 -23.87 11.03
C ALA A 707 0.21 -22.92 12.00
N TYR A 708 -0.42 -21.77 12.22
CA TYR A 708 0.01 -20.72 13.11
C TYR A 708 -1.16 -20.24 13.97
N ARG A 709 -0.83 -19.58 15.08
CA ARG A 709 -1.78 -18.90 15.95
C ARG A 709 -1.22 -17.54 16.33
N TYR A 710 -2.07 -16.53 16.37
CA TYR A 710 -1.78 -15.32 17.14
C TYR A 710 -2.85 -15.07 18.20
N THR A 711 -2.44 -14.50 19.32
CA THR A 711 -3.31 -14.28 20.49
C THR A 711 -3.28 -12.83 20.92
N LEU A 712 -4.46 -12.22 21.02
CA LEU A 712 -4.71 -10.95 21.69
C LEU A 712 -5.06 -11.26 23.15
N VAL A 713 -4.14 -10.97 24.07
CA VAL A 713 -4.36 -11.27 25.49
C VAL A 713 -5.31 -10.26 26.10
N SER A 714 -6.41 -10.78 26.64
CA SER A 714 -7.39 -10.04 27.41
C SER A 714 -7.80 -10.81 28.67
N ALA A 715 -8.45 -10.12 29.59
CA ALA A 715 -9.14 -10.69 30.73
C ALA A 715 -10.24 -9.71 31.17
N GLU A 716 -11.35 -10.25 31.68
CA GLU A 716 -12.40 -9.45 32.32
C GLU A 716 -11.80 -8.66 33.51
N ASN A 717 -11.98 -7.34 33.49
CA ASN A 717 -11.38 -6.37 34.42
C ASN A 717 -9.84 -6.52 34.53
N GLY A 718 -9.18 -6.84 33.41
CA GLY A 718 -7.74 -7.06 33.33
C GLY A 718 -6.90 -5.82 33.63
N ASP A 719 -5.75 -6.02 34.26
CA ASP A 719 -4.73 -4.99 34.47
C ASP A 719 -3.89 -4.81 33.20
N CYS A 720 -3.76 -3.58 32.68
CA CYS A 720 -3.02 -3.22 31.47
C CYS A 720 -1.53 -3.57 31.50
N ALA A 721 -0.99 -3.87 32.69
CA ALA A 721 0.33 -4.49 32.81
C ALA A 721 0.38 -5.91 32.20
N ASN A 722 -0.75 -6.61 32.08
CA ASN A 722 -0.84 -8.01 31.67
C ASN A 722 -1.79 -8.28 30.49
N VAL A 723 -2.59 -7.29 30.09
CA VAL A 723 -3.55 -7.39 28.97
C VAL A 723 -3.42 -6.20 28.03
N ILE A 724 -3.98 -6.31 26.83
CA ILE A 724 -4.11 -5.19 25.90
C ILE A 724 -5.22 -4.26 26.39
N CYS A 725 -4.96 -2.94 26.42
CA CYS A 725 -5.88 -1.91 26.89
C CYS A 725 -6.02 -0.72 25.95
N SER A 726 -7.15 -0.01 26.05
CA SER A 726 -7.33 1.34 25.52
C SER A 726 -6.50 2.37 26.30
N THR A 727 -6.38 3.60 25.78
CA THR A 727 -5.84 4.74 26.51
C THR A 727 -6.68 5.15 27.73
N SER A 728 -7.96 4.77 27.77
CA SER A 728 -8.83 4.93 28.96
C SER A 728 -8.60 3.86 30.03
N GLY A 729 -7.75 2.86 29.77
CA GLY A 729 -7.42 1.78 30.70
C GLY A 729 -8.42 0.62 30.72
N ALA A 730 -9.32 0.54 29.73
CA ALA A 730 -10.24 -0.57 29.57
C ALA A 730 -9.56 -1.72 28.80
N ALA A 731 -9.72 -2.95 29.28
CA ALA A 731 -9.16 -4.14 28.66
C ALA A 731 -9.89 -4.47 27.34
N LEU A 732 -9.18 -5.05 26.37
CA LEU A 732 -9.71 -5.39 25.05
C LEU A 732 -10.91 -6.35 25.14
N GLN A 733 -12.07 -5.95 24.67
CA GLN A 733 -13.26 -6.79 24.63
C GLN A 733 -13.17 -7.78 23.44
N THR A 734 -13.43 -9.05 23.72
CA THR A 734 -13.11 -10.21 22.86
C THR A 734 -14.24 -11.25 22.75
N ASP A 735 -15.21 -11.22 23.67
CA ASP A 735 -16.37 -12.12 23.78
C ASP A 735 -17.70 -11.33 23.68
N VAL A 736 -17.77 -10.36 22.76
CA VAL A 736 -18.94 -9.49 22.51
C VAL A 736 -20.27 -10.21 22.31
N LEU A 737 -20.26 -11.46 21.83
CA LEU A 737 -21.46 -12.27 21.63
C LEU A 737 -22.01 -12.89 22.93
N GLU A 738 -21.21 -12.93 23.99
CA GLU A 738 -21.67 -13.28 25.34
C GLU A 738 -22.18 -12.03 26.05
N ASN A 739 -21.36 -10.98 26.10
CA ASN A 739 -21.71 -9.69 26.68
C ASN A 739 -20.80 -8.56 26.16
N ALA A 740 -21.36 -7.69 25.32
CA ALA A 740 -20.62 -6.57 24.72
C ALA A 740 -20.16 -5.49 25.71
N LEU A 741 -20.77 -5.40 26.90
CA LEU A 741 -20.49 -4.33 27.89
C LEU A 741 -19.43 -4.72 28.92
N ASP A 742 -18.84 -5.91 28.83
CA ASP A 742 -17.78 -6.31 29.76
C ASP A 742 -16.48 -5.56 29.50
N ASN A 743 -15.77 -5.25 30.59
CA ASN A 743 -14.44 -4.63 30.52
C ASN A 743 -13.39 -5.70 30.23
N GLY A 744 -13.24 -6.05 28.95
CA GLY A 744 -12.39 -7.14 28.51
C GLY A 744 -13.11 -8.49 28.48
N GLY A 745 -12.42 -9.51 27.98
CA GLY A 745 -12.95 -10.87 27.85
C GLY A 745 -11.82 -11.90 27.86
N GLU A 746 -12.11 -13.14 27.51
CA GLU A 746 -11.05 -14.16 27.44
C GLU A 746 -10.08 -13.96 26.26
N PRO A 747 -8.81 -14.42 26.33
CA PRO A 747 -7.85 -14.22 25.26
C PRO A 747 -8.34 -14.69 23.88
N MET A 748 -8.36 -13.80 22.90
CA MET A 748 -8.76 -14.12 21.53
C MET A 748 -7.59 -14.76 20.77
N ALA A 749 -7.72 -16.05 20.47
CA ALA A 749 -6.74 -16.82 19.71
C ALA A 749 -7.26 -17.09 18.29
N ILE A 750 -6.52 -16.63 17.28
CA ILE A 750 -6.88 -16.81 15.87
C ILE A 750 -5.88 -17.77 15.22
N TYR A 751 -6.40 -18.82 14.58
CA TYR A 751 -5.61 -19.83 13.89
C TYR A 751 -5.68 -19.62 12.37
N PHE A 752 -4.54 -19.77 11.71
CA PHE A 752 -4.43 -19.63 10.25
C PHE A 752 -3.35 -20.55 9.68
N ARG A 753 -3.34 -20.73 8.36
CA ARG A 753 -2.27 -21.45 7.65
C ARG A 753 -1.50 -20.55 6.70
N GLY A 754 -0.20 -20.78 6.55
CA GLY A 754 0.58 -20.10 5.51
C GLY A 754 0.18 -20.60 4.11
N THR A 755 0.24 -19.72 3.10
CA THR A 755 0.09 -20.08 1.69
C THR A 755 1.16 -19.40 0.84
N SER A 756 1.33 -19.80 -0.42
CA SER A 756 2.25 -19.14 -1.35
C SER A 756 1.91 -17.65 -1.50
N SER A 757 2.91 -16.82 -1.83
CA SER A 757 2.67 -15.43 -2.19
C SER A 757 1.68 -15.31 -3.36
N ILE A 758 0.81 -14.31 -3.30
CA ILE A 758 -0.21 -14.02 -4.31
C ILE A 758 -0.04 -12.61 -4.83
N LYS A 759 -0.57 -12.34 -6.04
CA LYS A 759 -0.46 -11.06 -6.74
C LYS A 759 -1.65 -10.11 -6.50
N THR A 760 -2.60 -10.46 -5.65
CA THR A 760 -3.75 -9.60 -5.32
C THR A 760 -3.34 -8.47 -4.39
N VAL A 761 -4.20 -7.46 -4.25
CA VAL A 761 -3.93 -6.28 -3.41
C VAL A 761 -4.86 -6.26 -2.22
N TYR A 762 -4.27 -6.23 -1.03
CA TYR A 762 -4.99 -6.14 0.23
C TYR A 762 -5.32 -4.67 0.53
N THR A 763 -6.61 -4.34 0.56
CA THR A 763 -7.11 -2.98 0.78
C THR A 763 -7.96 -2.95 2.05
N PRO A 764 -7.40 -2.55 3.20
CA PRO A 764 -8.14 -2.40 4.44
C PRO A 764 -8.96 -1.11 4.44
N LEU A 765 -10.21 -1.22 4.89
CA LEU A 765 -11.15 -0.12 4.99
C LEU A 765 -11.69 0.00 6.42
N ARG A 766 -11.99 1.22 6.83
CA ARG A 766 -12.53 1.51 8.16
C ARG A 766 -13.83 2.31 8.04
N ASN A 767 -14.81 2.04 8.90
CA ASN A 767 -16.09 2.75 8.82
C ASN A 767 -16.00 4.14 9.51
N LEU A 768 -16.50 5.21 8.90
CA LEU A 768 -16.39 6.57 9.46
C LEU A 768 -17.03 6.75 10.86
N PRO A 769 -16.41 7.55 11.75
CA PRO A 769 -17.06 7.99 12.98
C PRO A 769 -18.18 8.99 12.61
N ALA A 770 -19.41 8.77 13.08
CA ALA A 770 -20.54 9.61 12.69
C ALA A 770 -21.46 9.96 13.86
N ARG A 771 -21.88 8.96 14.65
CA ARG A 771 -22.66 9.21 15.86
C ARG A 771 -21.95 8.66 17.08
N ASP A 772 -21.87 7.34 17.23
CA ASP A 772 -20.99 6.64 18.19
C ASP A 772 -19.52 6.80 17.74
N VAL A 773 -18.95 7.99 18.01
CA VAL A 773 -17.61 8.39 17.56
C VAL A 773 -16.55 7.68 18.40
N ASN A 774 -16.82 7.52 19.70
CA ASN A 774 -15.92 6.90 20.67
C ASN A 774 -16.04 5.36 20.71
N ALA A 775 -16.96 4.77 19.92
CA ALA A 775 -17.18 3.34 19.79
C ALA A 775 -17.45 2.66 21.14
N ASP A 776 -18.38 3.23 21.91
CA ASP A 776 -18.81 2.72 23.21
C ASP A 776 -20.24 2.17 23.24
N PHE A 777 -20.90 2.15 22.07
CA PHE A 777 -22.26 1.63 21.83
C PHE A 777 -23.39 2.49 22.39
N ASP A 778 -23.07 3.65 22.97
CA ASP A 778 -24.03 4.66 23.39
C ASP A 778 -23.98 5.88 22.44
N ILE A 779 -24.94 6.79 22.62
CA ILE A 779 -24.99 8.06 21.88
C ILE A 779 -24.85 9.18 22.89
N ASP A 780 -23.71 9.84 22.88
CA ASP A 780 -23.40 10.92 23.79
C ASP A 780 -24.00 12.26 23.34
N SER A 781 -24.19 13.18 24.29
CA SER A 781 -24.69 14.53 23.98
C SER A 781 -23.70 15.39 23.21
N ASP A 782 -22.42 15.07 23.33
CA ASP A 782 -21.32 15.81 22.74
C ASP A 782 -21.03 15.35 21.29
N GLU A 783 -21.60 14.21 20.89
CA GLU A 783 -21.40 13.64 19.56
C GLU A 783 -22.23 14.33 18.47
N PRO A 784 -21.71 14.43 17.23
CA PRO A 784 -22.41 15.12 16.14
C PRO A 784 -23.74 14.46 15.78
N ALA A 785 -24.82 15.26 15.78
CA ALA A 785 -26.14 14.81 15.36
C ALA A 785 -26.43 15.11 13.88
N ASP A 786 -25.71 14.46 12.95
CA ASP A 786 -25.87 14.73 11.52
C ASP A 786 -26.83 13.76 10.83
N PHE A 787 -28.06 14.22 10.56
CA PHE A 787 -29.00 13.51 9.71
C PHE A 787 -29.05 14.17 8.33
N PRO A 788 -29.02 13.40 7.23
CA PRO A 788 -29.13 13.97 5.89
C PRO A 788 -30.38 14.86 5.76
N SER A 789 -30.20 16.04 5.17
CA SER A 789 -31.26 17.05 5.03
C SER A 789 -32.41 16.61 4.12
N GLU A 790 -32.16 15.63 3.24
CA GLU A 790 -33.19 15.05 2.38
C GLU A 790 -34.12 14.11 3.15
N PRO A 791 -35.45 14.29 3.07
CA PRO A 791 -36.39 13.41 3.73
C PRO A 791 -36.34 12.02 3.10
N ALA A 792 -36.45 10.98 3.95
CA ALA A 792 -36.63 9.63 3.47
C ALA A 792 -37.99 9.50 2.75
N ALA A 793 -38.07 8.62 1.74
CA ALA A 793 -39.28 8.39 0.94
C ALA A 793 -40.52 7.99 1.78
N ASP A 794 -40.27 7.52 2.99
CA ASP A 794 -41.25 7.01 3.94
C ASP A 794 -41.62 8.01 5.06
N GLY A 795 -41.15 9.25 4.97
CA GLY A 795 -41.29 10.27 6.01
C GLY A 795 -40.28 10.07 7.17
N GLY A 796 -39.60 11.15 7.55
CA GLY A 796 -38.52 11.16 8.55
C GLY A 796 -37.13 11.26 7.91
N TYR A 797 -36.08 10.91 8.66
CA TYR A 797 -34.69 11.03 8.20
C TYR A 797 -34.22 9.81 7.40
N LYS A 798 -33.27 10.04 6.48
CA LYS A 798 -32.41 8.99 5.93
C LYS A 798 -31.36 8.58 6.99
N PRO A 799 -30.80 7.36 6.93
CA PRO A 799 -29.68 7.00 7.81
C PRO A 799 -28.49 7.93 7.57
N SER A 800 -27.85 8.36 8.66
CA SER A 800 -26.52 8.97 8.63
C SER A 800 -25.46 7.93 8.26
N SER A 801 -24.21 8.37 8.07
CA SER A 801 -23.08 7.45 7.84
C SER A 801 -23.03 6.38 8.92
N ASN A 802 -22.84 5.13 8.50
CA ASN A 802 -22.76 3.94 9.36
C ASN A 802 -23.98 3.74 10.27
N ALA A 803 -25.18 3.98 9.75
CA ALA A 803 -26.42 3.76 10.48
C ALA A 803 -27.37 2.82 9.73
N ALA A 804 -28.17 2.08 10.49
CA ALA A 804 -29.27 1.27 9.98
C ALA A 804 -30.60 1.69 10.62
N LYS A 805 -31.60 1.95 9.78
CA LYS A 805 -32.96 2.32 10.17
C LYS A 805 -33.78 1.07 10.44
N LEU A 806 -34.39 0.99 11.62
CA LEU A 806 -35.39 -0.03 11.92
C LEU A 806 -36.81 0.54 11.88
N LYS A 807 -37.73 -0.26 11.33
CA LYS A 807 -39.16 0.05 11.27
C LYS A 807 -40.02 -1.14 11.63
N THR A 808 -41.22 -0.86 12.12
CA THR A 808 -42.26 -1.88 12.28
C THR A 808 -42.82 -2.28 10.92
N ASN A 809 -43.14 -3.57 10.75
CA ASN A 809 -43.63 -4.17 9.51
C ASN A 809 -45.00 -4.85 9.70
N GLY A 810 -45.90 -4.21 10.43
CA GLY A 810 -47.22 -4.72 10.74
C GLY A 810 -47.58 -4.56 12.22
N ALA A 811 -48.73 -5.10 12.61
CA ALA A 811 -49.11 -5.17 14.02
C ALA A 811 -48.30 -6.28 14.71
N PRO A 812 -47.70 -6.02 15.89
CA PRO A 812 -47.11 -7.08 16.70
C PRO A 812 -48.20 -7.98 17.28
N PHE A 813 -47.90 -9.26 17.46
CA PHE A 813 -48.72 -10.15 18.28
C PHE A 813 -48.21 -10.07 19.73
N ILE A 814 -49.08 -9.76 20.68
CA ILE A 814 -48.72 -9.59 22.10
C ILE A 814 -49.64 -10.44 22.96
N ILE A 815 -49.16 -11.61 23.36
CA ILE A 815 -49.76 -12.61 24.26
C ILE A 815 -51.06 -13.22 23.72
N THR A 816 -52.11 -12.43 23.55
CA THR A 816 -53.45 -12.91 23.19
C THR A 816 -54.02 -12.31 21.91
N GLN A 817 -53.44 -11.20 21.40
CA GLN A 817 -53.99 -10.47 20.26
C GLN A 817 -52.97 -9.54 19.61
N ASP A 818 -53.35 -8.98 18.47
CA ASP A 818 -52.63 -7.90 17.80
C ASP A 818 -52.60 -6.64 18.69
N GLY A 819 -51.44 -5.99 18.71
CA GLY A 819 -51.19 -4.73 19.40
C GLY A 819 -50.64 -3.66 18.46
N GLU A 820 -49.94 -2.70 19.05
CA GLU A 820 -49.21 -1.63 18.37
C GLU A 820 -47.75 -1.66 18.81
N SER A 821 -46.82 -1.37 17.89
CA SER A 821 -45.41 -1.21 18.20
C SER A 821 -44.84 0.06 17.58
N ARG A 822 -43.81 0.62 18.22
CA ARG A 822 -43.07 1.77 17.72
C ARG A 822 -41.60 1.69 18.12
N VAL A 823 -40.72 1.94 17.18
CA VAL A 823 -39.26 2.02 17.41
C VAL A 823 -38.91 3.44 17.86
N GLY A 824 -38.09 3.55 18.91
CA GLY A 824 -37.43 4.77 19.40
C GLY A 824 -38.25 5.66 20.35
N CYS A 825 -39.56 5.48 20.44
CA CYS A 825 -40.42 6.23 21.36
C CYS A 825 -41.75 5.52 21.60
N GLU A 826 -42.43 5.94 22.67
CA GLU A 826 -43.73 5.43 23.08
C GLU A 826 -44.77 5.47 21.95
N VAL A 827 -45.61 4.44 21.89
CA VAL A 827 -46.70 4.32 20.92
C VAL A 827 -47.68 5.49 21.03
N ASP A 828 -47.94 5.98 22.25
CA ASP A 828 -48.89 7.05 22.53
C ASP A 828 -48.29 8.46 22.48
N ASP A 829 -46.97 8.60 22.23
CA ASP A 829 -46.36 9.92 22.08
C ASP A 829 -46.99 10.64 20.86
N PRO A 830 -47.62 11.82 21.04
CA PRO A 830 -48.18 12.59 19.94
C PRO A 830 -47.11 13.13 18.99
N ASN A 831 -45.84 13.19 19.42
CA ASN A 831 -44.72 13.63 18.60
C ASN A 831 -43.98 12.39 18.04
N PRO A 832 -43.87 12.24 16.72
CA PRO A 832 -43.04 11.19 16.16
C PRO A 832 -41.56 11.45 16.50
N CYS A 833 -40.80 10.38 16.76
CA CYS A 833 -39.35 10.39 16.99
C CYS A 833 -38.56 9.88 15.76
N PRO A 834 -38.52 10.61 14.63
CA PRO A 834 -37.87 10.12 13.42
C PRO A 834 -36.35 9.89 13.58
N ASP A 835 -35.71 10.59 14.50
CA ASP A 835 -34.28 10.55 14.86
C ASP A 835 -33.88 9.37 15.74
N LYS A 836 -34.83 8.74 16.45
CA LYS A 836 -34.57 7.63 17.38
C LYS A 836 -34.76 6.23 16.77
N LYS A 837 -34.77 6.13 15.44
CA LYS A 837 -35.08 4.89 14.70
C LYS A 837 -33.86 4.21 14.10
N PHE A 838 -32.67 4.57 14.58
CA PHE A 838 -31.42 4.14 13.99
C PHE A 838 -30.55 3.46 15.05
N ILE A 839 -29.84 2.44 14.59
CA ILE A 839 -28.65 1.91 15.26
C ILE A 839 -27.44 2.43 14.51
N TYR A 840 -26.38 2.78 15.23
CA TYR A 840 -25.14 3.29 14.67
C TYR A 840 -24.06 2.22 14.81
N GLN A 841 -23.26 2.03 13.78
CA GLN A 841 -22.41 0.87 13.60
C GLN A 841 -20.95 1.27 13.72
N THR A 842 -20.18 0.46 14.45
CA THR A 842 -18.73 0.50 14.60
C THR A 842 -18.14 -0.75 13.96
N GLY A 843 -17.10 -0.60 13.14
CA GLY A 843 -16.46 -1.73 12.48
C GLY A 843 -15.37 -1.39 11.48
N GLY A 844 -15.04 -2.35 10.62
CA GLY A 844 -14.13 -2.16 9.51
C GLY A 844 -14.38 -3.23 8.46
N LEU A 845 -13.65 -3.17 7.36
CA LEU A 845 -13.78 -4.14 6.29
C LEU A 845 -12.44 -4.35 5.61
N ASN A 846 -11.92 -5.56 5.66
CA ASN A 846 -10.75 -5.92 4.88
C ASN A 846 -11.19 -6.43 3.51
N THR A 847 -10.51 -6.01 2.45
CA THR A 847 -10.84 -6.40 1.09
C THR A 847 -9.60 -6.85 0.31
N GLU A 848 -9.84 -7.63 -0.73
CA GLU A 848 -8.84 -8.15 -1.64
C GLU A 848 -9.22 -7.79 -3.07
N VAL A 849 -8.50 -6.85 -3.68
CA VAL A 849 -8.69 -6.49 -5.09
C VAL A 849 -7.96 -7.50 -5.97
N VAL A 850 -8.69 -8.10 -6.90
CA VAL A 850 -8.17 -9.13 -7.80
C VAL A 850 -8.08 -8.57 -9.21
N GLY A 851 -6.87 -8.60 -9.78
CA GLY A 851 -6.64 -8.21 -11.18
C GLY A 851 -6.09 -9.34 -12.06
N PRO A 852 -6.13 -9.16 -13.40
CA PRO A 852 -6.92 -8.14 -14.10
C PRO A 852 -8.37 -8.59 -14.38
N VAL A 853 -9.23 -7.61 -14.68
CA VAL A 853 -10.52 -7.86 -15.37
C VAL A 853 -10.23 -8.54 -16.70
N ASP A 854 -11.15 -9.36 -17.19
CA ASP A 854 -11.13 -9.80 -18.58
C ASP A 854 -11.21 -8.56 -19.49
N PRO A 855 -10.12 -8.14 -20.18
CA PRO A 855 -10.11 -6.90 -20.96
C PRO A 855 -11.08 -6.98 -22.14
N ASP A 856 -11.46 -8.19 -22.56
CA ASP A 856 -12.44 -8.44 -23.62
C ASP A 856 -13.89 -8.39 -23.11
N ASP A 857 -14.09 -8.39 -21.79
CA ASP A 857 -15.40 -8.24 -21.16
C ASP A 857 -15.37 -7.35 -19.90
N PRO A 858 -15.11 -6.03 -20.05
CA PRO A 858 -15.14 -5.07 -18.93
C PRO A 858 -16.49 -5.02 -18.21
N SER A 859 -17.57 -5.53 -18.82
CA SER A 859 -18.90 -5.61 -18.20
C SER A 859 -18.94 -6.55 -16.99
N LYS A 860 -17.96 -7.45 -16.85
CA LYS A 860 -17.77 -8.28 -15.65
C LYS A 860 -17.28 -7.49 -14.43
N GLY A 861 -16.73 -6.29 -14.65
CA GLY A 861 -16.19 -5.42 -13.60
C GLY A 861 -14.96 -5.99 -12.89
N ILE A 862 -14.44 -5.22 -11.93
CA ILE A 862 -13.25 -5.55 -11.13
C ILE A 862 -13.70 -6.37 -9.93
N ARG A 863 -13.16 -7.59 -9.81
CA ARG A 863 -13.50 -8.48 -8.70
C ARG A 863 -12.82 -8.02 -7.42
N VAL A 864 -13.60 -7.94 -6.36
CA VAL A 864 -13.14 -7.67 -5.00
C VAL A 864 -13.66 -8.78 -4.11
N PHE A 865 -12.83 -9.31 -3.21
CA PHE A 865 -13.29 -10.20 -2.15
C PHE A 865 -13.31 -9.47 -0.82
N LEU A 866 -14.34 -9.71 -0.02
CA LEU A 866 -14.48 -9.15 1.32
C LEU A 866 -14.13 -10.23 2.34
N TYR A 867 -13.25 -9.91 3.27
CA TYR A 867 -12.98 -10.75 4.42
C TYR A 867 -14.14 -10.60 5.42
N PRO A 868 -14.81 -11.71 5.81
CA PRO A 868 -15.88 -11.65 6.78
C PRO A 868 -15.37 -11.10 8.13
N THR A 869 -16.13 -10.16 8.69
CA THR A 869 -15.89 -9.53 9.98
C THR A 869 -17.21 -9.20 10.67
N MET A 870 -17.17 -8.56 11.84
CA MET A 870 -18.35 -8.16 12.61
C MET A 870 -18.48 -6.64 12.67
N LEU A 871 -19.71 -6.15 12.51
CA LEU A 871 -20.10 -4.79 12.89
C LEU A 871 -20.83 -4.86 14.22
N VAL A 872 -20.48 -3.97 15.16
CA VAL A 872 -21.19 -3.82 16.43
C VAL A 872 -21.96 -2.51 16.40
N ALA A 873 -23.20 -2.52 16.87
CA ALA A 873 -24.09 -1.39 16.77
C ALA A 873 -24.68 -0.98 18.12
N THR A 874 -25.04 0.28 18.25
CA THR A 874 -25.69 0.85 19.44
C THR A 874 -27.01 0.17 19.76
N SER A 875 -27.47 0.34 21.00
CA SER A 875 -28.81 -0.10 21.43
C SER A 875 -29.93 0.66 20.73
N ILE A 876 -31.12 0.06 20.66
CA ILE A 876 -32.35 0.71 20.24
C ILE A 876 -33.54 0.26 21.08
N ASP A 877 -34.49 1.17 21.28
CA ASP A 877 -35.69 0.92 22.05
C ASP A 877 -36.88 0.54 21.16
N VAL A 878 -37.63 -0.48 21.56
CA VAL A 878 -38.91 -0.85 20.94
C VAL A 878 -40.03 -0.80 21.97
N TYR A 879 -41.03 0.07 21.74
CA TYR A 879 -42.20 0.20 22.59
C TYR A 879 -43.35 -0.63 22.05
N LEU A 880 -44.06 -1.31 22.96
CA LEU A 880 -45.17 -2.19 22.65
C LEU A 880 -46.42 -1.75 23.42
N LYS A 881 -47.59 -1.83 22.78
CA LYS A 881 -48.88 -1.55 23.41
C LYS A 881 -49.89 -2.61 23.01
N GLY A 882 -50.39 -3.34 23.99
CA GLY A 882 -51.44 -4.34 23.82
C GLY A 882 -52.76 -3.94 24.48
N ASP A 883 -53.56 -4.93 24.84
CA ASP A 883 -54.78 -4.74 25.63
C ASP A 883 -54.48 -4.48 27.12
N PHE A 884 -55.53 -4.39 27.94
CA PHE A 884 -55.37 -4.14 29.38
C PHE A 884 -54.49 -5.19 30.07
N LEU A 885 -54.53 -6.46 29.66
CA LEU A 885 -53.72 -7.50 30.29
C LEU A 885 -52.29 -7.51 29.78
N SER A 886 -52.09 -7.38 28.47
CA SER A 886 -50.76 -7.28 27.87
C SER A 886 -50.01 -6.08 28.46
N ASN A 887 -50.68 -4.95 28.69
CA ASN A 887 -50.09 -3.75 29.29
C ASN A 887 -49.76 -3.88 30.79
N ILE A 888 -50.25 -4.92 31.49
CA ILE A 888 -49.82 -5.21 32.87
C ILE A 888 -48.46 -5.92 32.85
N ILE A 889 -48.23 -6.77 31.84
CA ILE A 889 -47.02 -7.60 31.72
C ILE A 889 -45.90 -6.83 31.00
N LEU A 890 -46.26 -6.10 29.95
CA LEU A 890 -45.40 -5.24 29.14
C LEU A 890 -45.96 -3.82 29.17
N PRO A 891 -45.61 -3.01 30.19
CA PRO A 891 -46.10 -1.65 30.30
C PRO A 891 -45.74 -0.82 29.06
N PRO A 892 -46.68 -0.09 28.44
CA PRO A 892 -46.44 0.62 27.19
C PRO A 892 -45.51 1.83 27.30
N ASP A 893 -45.24 2.27 28.54
CA ASP A 893 -44.27 3.32 28.90
C ASP A 893 -42.86 2.75 29.18
N GLN A 894 -42.66 1.43 29.07
CA GLN A 894 -41.36 0.78 29.24
C GLN A 894 -40.88 0.20 27.89
N PRO A 895 -39.68 0.57 27.41
CA PRO A 895 -39.14 0.02 26.18
C PRO A 895 -38.66 -1.43 26.36
N GLN A 896 -38.61 -2.16 25.26
CA GLN A 896 -37.78 -3.35 25.10
C GLN A 896 -36.43 -2.89 24.54
N VAL A 897 -35.40 -2.92 25.39
CA VAL A 897 -34.06 -2.38 25.09
C VAL A 897 -33.24 -3.49 24.45
N THR A 898 -32.77 -3.32 23.21
CA THR A 898 -32.02 -4.39 22.51
C THR A 898 -30.64 -4.66 23.07
N GLY A 899 -30.06 -3.69 23.79
CA GLY A 899 -28.62 -3.65 24.03
C GLY A 899 -27.82 -3.52 22.72
N PRO A 900 -26.49 -3.53 22.78
CA PRO A 900 -25.65 -3.58 21.59
C PRO A 900 -25.98 -4.78 20.70
N GLN A 901 -26.00 -4.55 19.39
CA GLN A 901 -26.35 -5.56 18.38
C GLN A 901 -25.15 -5.87 17.49
N MET A 902 -25.00 -7.12 17.07
CA MET A 902 -23.89 -7.56 16.24
C MET A 902 -24.39 -8.04 14.90
N LEU A 903 -23.82 -7.51 13.81
CA LEU A 903 -24.01 -8.00 12.46
C LEU A 903 -22.73 -8.70 12.02
N ARG A 904 -22.77 -10.03 11.99
CA ARG A 904 -21.65 -10.89 11.60
C ARG A 904 -21.73 -11.24 10.13
N MET A 905 -20.70 -10.88 9.38
CA MET A 905 -20.58 -11.29 7.98
C MET A 905 -20.27 -12.78 7.91
N ARG A 906 -20.97 -13.48 7.02
CA ARG A 906 -20.78 -14.92 6.83
C ARG A 906 -19.79 -15.15 5.69
N TYR A 907 -18.95 -16.17 5.82
CA TYR A 907 -18.22 -16.68 4.66
C TYR A 907 -19.22 -17.09 3.56
N ALA A 908 -18.80 -17.06 2.30
CA ALA A 908 -19.61 -17.51 1.18
C ALA A 908 -19.48 -19.04 1.00
N ASP A 909 -20.49 -19.62 0.36
CA ASP A 909 -20.53 -21.01 -0.11
C ASP A 909 -20.62 -20.94 -1.65
N LEU A 910 -19.48 -20.65 -2.31
CA LEU A 910 -19.47 -20.39 -3.76
C LEU A 910 -19.55 -21.69 -4.57
N ASP A 911 -19.13 -22.81 -4.00
CA ASP A 911 -19.21 -24.13 -4.61
C ASP A 911 -20.53 -24.88 -4.32
N ASN A 912 -21.39 -24.32 -3.45
CA ASN A 912 -22.68 -24.87 -3.01
C ASN A 912 -22.53 -26.25 -2.36
N ASP A 913 -21.44 -26.48 -1.64
CA ASP A 913 -21.19 -27.73 -0.90
C ASP A 913 -21.82 -27.74 0.51
N GLY A 914 -22.43 -26.62 0.91
CA GLY A 914 -23.05 -26.40 2.21
C GLY A 914 -22.08 -25.90 3.28
N LYS A 915 -20.80 -25.64 2.94
CA LYS A 915 -19.79 -25.09 3.84
C LYS A 915 -19.43 -23.68 3.42
N ARG A 916 -19.53 -22.78 4.39
CA ARG A 916 -19.20 -21.37 4.20
C ARG A 916 -17.71 -21.16 4.41
N THR A 917 -16.90 -21.35 3.37
CA THR A 917 -15.43 -21.27 3.45
C THR A 917 -14.78 -20.23 2.54
N ASP A 918 -15.55 -19.64 1.62
CA ASP A 918 -15.06 -18.65 0.66
C ASP A 918 -15.19 -17.22 1.18
N LEU A 919 -14.36 -16.32 0.66
CA LEU A 919 -14.55 -14.88 0.86
C LEU A 919 -15.79 -14.40 0.10
N ILE A 920 -16.44 -13.35 0.61
CA ILE A 920 -17.65 -12.81 -0.03
C ILE A 920 -17.25 -12.09 -1.33
N PRO A 921 -17.88 -12.38 -2.48
CA PRO A 921 -17.57 -11.71 -3.73
C PRO A 921 -18.26 -10.35 -3.85
N GLY A 922 -17.56 -9.40 -4.45
CA GLY A 922 -18.07 -8.09 -4.86
C GLY A 922 -17.48 -7.66 -6.20
N VAL A 923 -18.07 -6.62 -6.80
CA VAL A 923 -17.65 -6.11 -8.11
C VAL A 923 -17.66 -4.58 -8.11
N ILE A 924 -16.54 -3.97 -8.54
CA ILE A 924 -16.48 -2.56 -8.94
C ILE A 924 -16.81 -2.47 -10.42
N TYR A 925 -17.72 -1.57 -10.79
CA TYR A 925 -18.12 -1.38 -12.18
C TYR A 925 -18.37 0.09 -12.47
N GLN A 926 -18.27 0.45 -13.75
CA GLN A 926 -18.47 1.83 -14.20
C GLN A 926 -19.96 2.14 -14.40
N THR A 927 -20.36 3.35 -14.03
CA THR A 927 -21.65 3.98 -14.40
C THR A 927 -21.43 5.37 -15.01
N ASP A 928 -22.48 5.98 -15.54
CA ASP A 928 -22.42 7.37 -16.07
C ASP A 928 -22.04 8.39 -15.00
N GLU A 929 -22.26 8.07 -13.71
CA GLU A 929 -21.99 8.92 -12.55
C GLU A 929 -20.63 8.62 -11.90
N GLY A 930 -19.88 7.62 -12.39
CA GLY A 930 -18.61 7.18 -11.81
C GLY A 930 -18.57 5.70 -11.39
N PRO A 931 -17.48 5.26 -10.75
CA PRO A 931 -17.33 3.90 -10.26
C PRO A 931 -18.29 3.60 -9.10
N LYS A 932 -18.96 2.45 -9.16
CA LYS A 932 -19.79 1.93 -8.07
C LYS A 932 -19.32 0.55 -7.65
N PHE A 933 -19.44 0.24 -6.36
CA PHE A 933 -19.24 -1.08 -5.80
C PHE A 933 -20.59 -1.74 -5.51
N LYS A 934 -20.70 -3.05 -5.79
CA LYS A 934 -21.86 -3.87 -5.40
C LYS A 934 -21.44 -5.21 -4.82
N THR A 935 -22.21 -5.71 -3.86
CA THR A 935 -22.04 -7.05 -3.26
C THR A 935 -23.35 -7.51 -2.62
N THR A 936 -23.49 -8.81 -2.37
CA THR A 936 -24.55 -9.38 -1.54
C THR A 936 -23.88 -10.00 -0.32
N ALA A 937 -24.25 -9.53 0.86
CA ALA A 937 -23.72 -10.00 2.13
C ALA A 937 -24.80 -10.78 2.89
N ASP A 938 -24.56 -12.07 3.11
CA ASP A 938 -25.32 -12.86 4.07
C ASP A 938 -24.72 -12.63 5.46
N LEU A 939 -25.59 -12.34 6.43
CA LEU A 939 -25.24 -11.90 7.77
C LEU A 939 -25.95 -12.74 8.83
N LEU A 940 -25.38 -12.78 10.03
CA LEU A 940 -26.05 -13.20 11.26
C LEU A 940 -26.23 -11.98 12.18
N LEU A 941 -27.43 -11.79 12.70
CA LEU A 941 -27.79 -10.75 13.65
C LEU A 941 -27.91 -11.35 15.05
N ASP A 942 -27.19 -10.76 16.00
CA ASP A 942 -27.17 -11.14 17.41
C ASP A 942 -27.53 -9.94 18.30
N ALA A 943 -28.35 -10.17 19.32
CA ALA A 943 -28.71 -9.18 20.34
C ALA A 943 -28.69 -9.82 21.75
N PRO A 944 -27.53 -10.28 22.25
CA PRO A 944 -27.43 -11.01 23.52
C PRO A 944 -27.76 -10.15 24.75
N GLY A 945 -27.71 -8.82 24.58
CA GLY A 945 -28.10 -7.83 25.57
C GLY A 945 -29.58 -7.42 25.52
N LEU A 946 -30.43 -8.07 24.71
CA LEU A 946 -31.86 -7.74 24.65
C LEU A 946 -32.53 -8.02 26.00
N GLU A 947 -32.93 -6.96 26.68
CA GLU A 947 -33.62 -7.06 27.97
C GLU A 947 -35.11 -7.29 27.76
N LEU A 948 -35.60 -8.39 28.35
CA LEU A 948 -37.02 -8.74 28.37
C LEU A 948 -37.57 -8.59 29.79
N PRO A 949 -38.78 -8.01 29.96
CA PRO A 949 -39.48 -8.05 31.24
C PRO A 949 -39.65 -9.49 31.71
N LEU A 950 -39.23 -9.81 32.95
CA LEU A 950 -39.17 -11.18 33.45
C LEU A 950 -38.10 -12.04 32.74
N GLY A 951 -36.90 -11.49 32.48
CA GLY A 951 -35.79 -12.14 31.76
C GLY A 951 -35.33 -13.52 32.26
N ASP A 952 -35.68 -13.93 33.48
CA ASP A 952 -35.45 -15.30 33.98
C ASP A 952 -36.47 -16.33 33.41
N VAL A 953 -37.45 -15.87 32.64
CA VAL A 953 -38.63 -16.64 32.19
C VAL A 953 -38.89 -16.49 30.68
N LEU A 954 -38.43 -15.40 30.06
CA LEU A 954 -38.63 -15.10 28.65
C LEU A 954 -37.31 -15.17 27.87
N ALA A 955 -37.37 -15.67 26.64
CA ALA A 955 -36.20 -15.78 25.77
C ALA A 955 -36.54 -15.38 24.32
N HIS A 956 -35.58 -14.81 23.58
CA HIS A 956 -35.77 -14.30 22.20
C HIS A 956 -34.96 -15.06 21.13
N ASN A 957 -35.37 -14.95 19.86
CA ASN A 957 -34.70 -15.61 18.72
C ASN A 957 -33.54 -14.83 18.07
N LEU A 958 -33.17 -13.65 18.59
CA LEU A 958 -32.04 -12.84 18.06
C LEU A 958 -30.66 -13.36 18.48
N PHE A 959 -30.40 -14.63 18.18
CA PHE A 959 -29.11 -15.30 18.26
C PHE A 959 -28.86 -16.00 16.93
N SER A 960 -27.79 -15.62 16.24
CA SER A 960 -27.49 -16.06 14.87
C SER A 960 -28.66 -15.90 13.89
N TYR A 961 -29.43 -14.80 13.99
CA TYR A 961 -30.60 -14.57 13.13
C TYR A 961 -30.17 -14.18 11.72
N GLU A 962 -30.54 -14.97 10.70
CA GLU A 962 -30.08 -14.74 9.33
C GLU A 962 -30.72 -13.50 8.69
N VAL A 963 -29.87 -12.64 8.10
CA VAL A 963 -30.28 -11.45 7.33
C VAL A 963 -29.42 -11.36 6.08
N THR A 964 -30.00 -11.01 4.94
CA THR A 964 -29.22 -10.74 3.70
C THR A 964 -29.36 -9.27 3.32
N LEU A 965 -28.24 -8.63 2.99
CA LEU A 965 -28.20 -7.28 2.42
C LEU A 965 -27.65 -7.31 1.01
N ASP A 966 -28.41 -6.78 0.05
CA ASP A 966 -27.91 -6.43 -1.27
C ASP A 966 -27.40 -5.01 -1.22
N LEU A 967 -26.09 -4.82 -1.34
CA LEU A 967 -25.42 -3.54 -1.11
C LEU A 967 -24.90 -2.96 -2.43
N GLN A 968 -25.10 -1.66 -2.61
CA GLN A 968 -24.56 -0.90 -3.73
C GLN A 968 -24.29 0.54 -3.33
N GLY A 969 -23.24 1.15 -3.90
CA GLY A 969 -23.01 2.58 -3.78
C GLY A 969 -21.70 3.04 -4.42
N ASP A 970 -21.41 4.32 -4.27
CA ASP A 970 -20.38 5.03 -5.03
C ASP A 970 -18.98 4.85 -4.42
N ILE A 971 -17.96 4.93 -5.27
CA ILE A 971 -16.55 5.02 -4.88
C ILE A 971 -16.03 6.40 -5.24
N THR A 972 -15.46 7.11 -4.27
CA THR A 972 -14.92 8.45 -4.46
C THR A 972 -13.45 8.48 -4.04
N PHE A 973 -12.58 9.04 -4.87
CA PHE A 973 -11.18 9.30 -4.52
C PHE A 973 -11.01 10.78 -4.20
N PHE A 974 -10.39 11.07 -3.06
CA PHE A 974 -10.18 12.43 -2.59
C PHE A 974 -8.85 13.01 -3.06
N ASP A 975 -8.69 14.32 -2.99
CA ASP A 975 -7.46 15.05 -3.29
C ASP A 975 -6.27 14.71 -2.36
N ASP A 976 -6.52 14.04 -1.24
CA ASP A 976 -5.50 13.44 -0.37
C ASP A 976 -5.20 11.96 -0.67
N GLY A 977 -5.79 11.42 -1.75
CA GLY A 977 -5.59 10.06 -2.23
C GLY A 977 -6.37 8.97 -1.47
N ARG A 978 -7.04 9.28 -0.35
CA ARG A 978 -7.92 8.31 0.31
C ARG A 978 -9.12 7.99 -0.57
N MET A 979 -9.60 6.75 -0.47
CA MET A 979 -10.76 6.22 -1.18
C MET A 979 -11.91 6.05 -0.20
N GLN A 980 -13.06 6.65 -0.51
CA GLN A 980 -14.33 6.44 0.18
C GLN A 980 -15.20 5.47 -0.60
N ILE A 981 -15.88 4.58 0.12
CA ILE A 981 -16.87 3.65 -0.43
C ILE A 981 -18.15 3.78 0.37
N GLU A 982 -19.19 4.29 -0.28
CA GLU A 982 -20.54 4.35 0.24
C GLU A 982 -21.32 3.10 -0.19
N GLN A 983 -22.13 2.53 0.70
CA GLN A 983 -23.02 1.41 0.38
C GLN A 983 -24.38 1.60 1.03
N ARG A 984 -25.43 1.35 0.25
CA ARG A 984 -26.82 1.32 0.71
C ARG A 984 -27.47 0.00 0.33
N ASN A 985 -28.39 -0.47 1.16
CA ASN A 985 -29.14 -1.67 0.85
C ASN A 985 -30.22 -1.41 -0.21
N THR A 986 -30.28 -2.24 -1.24
CA THR A 986 -31.29 -2.18 -2.31
C THR A 986 -32.48 -3.10 -2.05
N ASN A 987 -32.34 -4.06 -1.11
CA ASN A 987 -33.41 -4.92 -0.65
C ASN A 987 -33.98 -4.42 0.69
N ALA A 988 -35.11 -4.98 1.15
CA ALA A 988 -35.74 -4.60 2.42
C ALA A 988 -35.95 -5.84 3.31
N PRO A 989 -34.91 -6.28 4.05
CA PRO A 989 -35.00 -7.51 4.84
C PRO A 989 -35.98 -7.36 6.02
N GLU A 990 -36.70 -8.44 6.30
CA GLU A 990 -37.65 -8.54 7.40
C GLU A 990 -37.00 -9.22 8.61
N ILE A 991 -37.23 -8.66 9.79
CA ILE A 991 -36.70 -9.16 11.07
C ILE A 991 -37.90 -9.47 11.95
N ASN A 992 -38.16 -10.75 12.20
CA ASN A 992 -39.26 -11.18 13.07
C ASN A 992 -38.69 -11.54 14.44
N VAL A 993 -38.81 -10.61 15.39
CA VAL A 993 -38.39 -10.84 16.78
C VAL A 993 -39.46 -11.67 17.48
N VAL A 994 -39.08 -12.86 17.93
CA VAL A 994 -39.98 -13.82 18.59
C VAL A 994 -39.51 -14.02 20.01
N VAL A 995 -40.39 -13.77 20.98
CA VAL A 995 -40.16 -14.03 22.41
C VAL A 995 -41.00 -15.22 22.86
N LYS A 996 -40.35 -16.21 23.49
CA LYS A 996 -40.96 -17.44 24.02
C LYS A 996 -40.86 -17.47 25.55
N ILE A 997 -41.72 -18.27 26.19
CA ILE A 997 -41.72 -18.51 27.64
C ILE A 997 -41.02 -19.83 27.90
N GLU A 998 -39.89 -19.82 28.62
CA GLU A 998 -39.11 -21.05 28.88
C GLU A 998 -39.60 -21.80 30.13
N ASN A 999 -40.26 -21.12 31.07
CA ASN A 999 -40.70 -21.77 32.31
C ASN A 999 -42.06 -22.50 32.14
N SER A 1000 -42.02 -23.83 32.02
CA SER A 1000 -43.20 -24.71 31.95
C SER A 1000 -44.17 -24.61 33.15
N ALA A 1001 -43.74 -24.08 34.30
CA ALA A 1001 -44.63 -23.83 35.45
C ALA A 1001 -45.46 -22.54 35.28
N LEU A 1002 -45.02 -21.63 34.40
CA LEU A 1002 -45.66 -20.33 34.11
C LEU A 1002 -46.34 -20.29 32.74
N SER A 1003 -46.06 -21.22 31.81
CA SER A 1003 -46.91 -21.40 30.62
C SER A 1003 -48.37 -21.61 31.02
N GLY A 1004 -48.59 -22.42 32.07
CA GLY A 1004 -49.90 -22.60 32.71
C GLY A 1004 -50.47 -21.33 33.38
N ALA A 1005 -49.64 -20.33 33.71
CA ALA A 1005 -50.08 -19.05 34.26
C ALA A 1005 -50.51 -18.06 33.16
N VAL A 1006 -49.88 -18.12 31.98
CA VAL A 1006 -50.30 -17.37 30.78
C VAL A 1006 -51.55 -17.99 30.16
N ASP A 1007 -51.61 -19.32 30.08
CA ASP A 1007 -52.85 -20.06 29.75
C ASP A 1007 -53.95 -19.78 30.77
N PHE A 1008 -53.61 -19.65 32.06
CA PHE A 1008 -54.56 -19.25 33.10
C PHE A 1008 -55.02 -17.80 32.92
N LEU A 1009 -54.15 -16.85 32.53
CA LEU A 1009 -54.54 -15.48 32.23
C LEU A 1009 -55.45 -15.40 30.98
N ALA A 1010 -55.12 -16.12 29.91
CA ALA A 1010 -55.94 -16.26 28.71
C ALA A 1010 -57.29 -16.96 29.00
N CYS A 1011 -57.31 -17.89 29.96
CA CYS A 1011 -58.56 -18.51 30.41
C CYS A 1011 -59.37 -17.56 31.32
N VAL A 1012 -58.72 -16.68 32.11
CA VAL A 1012 -59.38 -15.67 32.95
C VAL A 1012 -59.98 -14.53 32.10
N THR A 1013 -59.39 -14.14 30.96
CA THR A 1013 -60.03 -13.20 30.00
C THR A 1013 -61.25 -13.78 29.34
N GLY A 1014 -61.19 -15.03 28.88
CA GLY A 1014 -62.34 -15.77 28.35
C GLY A 1014 -63.50 -15.82 29.35
N ILE A 1015 -63.20 -15.93 30.65
CA ILE A 1015 -64.19 -15.89 31.74
C ILE A 1015 -64.87 -14.50 31.85
N PHE A 1016 -64.17 -13.40 31.60
CA PHE A 1016 -64.75 -12.04 31.62
C PHE A 1016 -65.53 -11.68 30.34
N GLN A 1017 -65.23 -12.35 29.22
CA GLN A 1017 -65.96 -12.20 27.94
C GLN A 1017 -67.05 -13.27 27.70
N LEU A 1018 -67.24 -14.20 28.64
CA LEU A 1018 -68.17 -15.33 28.54
C LEU A 1018 -67.90 -16.28 27.36
N ASP A 1019 -66.65 -16.38 26.90
CA ASP A 1019 -66.22 -17.34 25.89
C ASP A 1019 -65.22 -18.34 26.51
N PHE A 1020 -65.71 -19.54 26.80
CA PHE A 1020 -64.94 -20.62 27.43
C PHE A 1020 -64.18 -21.49 26.42
N SER A 1021 -64.30 -21.22 25.11
CA SER A 1021 -63.58 -21.95 24.06
C SER A 1021 -62.10 -21.58 23.96
N GLN A 1022 -61.69 -20.45 24.56
CA GLN A 1022 -60.28 -20.03 24.65
C GLN A 1022 -59.47 -20.75 25.74
N CYS A 1023 -60.08 -21.66 26.51
CA CYS A 1023 -59.34 -22.52 27.46
C CYS A 1023 -58.92 -23.86 26.84
N GLU A 1024 -59.16 -24.10 25.55
CA GLU A 1024 -58.50 -25.19 24.82
C GLU A 1024 -57.12 -24.73 24.41
N ALA A 1025 -56.07 -25.42 24.91
CA ALA A 1025 -54.70 -25.19 24.52
C ALA A 1025 -54.60 -25.17 23.00
N SER A 1026 -54.48 -23.98 22.41
CA SER A 1026 -54.08 -23.82 21.02
C SER A 1026 -52.69 -24.45 20.95
N GLY A 1027 -52.62 -25.62 20.32
CA GLY A 1027 -51.34 -26.25 20.03
C GLY A 1027 -50.51 -25.25 19.25
N SER A 1028 -49.53 -24.65 19.92
CA SER A 1028 -48.56 -23.76 19.33
C SER A 1028 -47.86 -24.54 18.23
N SER A 1029 -48.15 -24.20 16.97
CA SER A 1029 -47.19 -24.47 15.92
C SER A 1029 -45.91 -23.72 16.27
N ASP A 1030 -44.74 -24.28 15.97
CA ASP A 1030 -43.42 -23.77 16.39
C ASP A 1030 -43.11 -22.30 15.97
N ASN A 1031 -44.03 -21.65 15.24
CA ASN A 1031 -43.99 -20.28 14.74
C ASN A 1031 -44.76 -19.23 15.56
N GLU A 1032 -45.45 -19.59 16.65
CA GLU A 1032 -46.24 -18.63 17.46
C GLU A 1032 -45.61 -18.42 18.85
N GLY A 1033 -44.71 -17.44 18.96
CA GLY A 1033 -44.17 -16.98 20.25
C GLY A 1033 -45.21 -16.20 21.07
N ALA A 1034 -44.95 -15.99 22.36
CA ALA A 1034 -45.81 -15.20 23.26
C ALA A 1034 -45.80 -13.70 22.87
N VAL A 1035 -44.70 -13.22 22.27
CA VAL A 1035 -44.64 -11.92 21.61
C VAL A 1035 -43.96 -12.09 20.26
N VAL A 1036 -44.54 -11.53 19.20
CA VAL A 1036 -43.94 -11.46 17.87
C VAL A 1036 -43.94 -10.02 17.39
N ILE A 1037 -42.75 -9.46 17.16
CA ILE A 1037 -42.56 -8.09 16.71
C ILE A 1037 -42.05 -8.13 15.27
N PRO A 1038 -42.89 -7.84 14.27
CA PRO A 1038 -42.45 -7.74 12.89
C PRO A 1038 -41.72 -6.41 12.68
N LEU A 1039 -40.43 -6.49 12.39
CA LEU A 1039 -39.57 -5.38 12.05
C LEU A 1039 -39.06 -5.54 10.61
N LYS A 1040 -38.53 -4.45 10.05
CA LYS A 1040 -37.81 -4.47 8.79
C LYS A 1040 -36.76 -3.38 8.72
N ILE A 1041 -35.75 -3.62 7.91
CA ILE A 1041 -34.87 -2.58 7.40
C ILE A 1041 -35.45 -2.15 6.05
N PRO A 1042 -35.86 -0.88 5.87
CA PRO A 1042 -36.38 -0.41 4.59
C PRO A 1042 -35.27 -0.39 3.53
N GLU A 1043 -35.65 -0.38 2.25
CA GLU A 1043 -34.73 -0.06 1.16
C GLU A 1043 -34.07 1.30 1.40
N ASN A 1044 -32.76 1.41 1.16
CA ASN A 1044 -31.90 2.54 1.55
C ASN A 1044 -31.91 2.86 3.06
N GLY A 1045 -32.33 1.90 3.89
CA GLY A 1045 -32.38 1.99 5.35
C GLY A 1045 -31.03 1.78 6.03
N VAL A 1046 -30.09 1.11 5.36
CA VAL A 1046 -28.68 0.97 5.76
C VAL A 1046 -27.86 1.95 4.96
N TYR A 1047 -26.92 2.61 5.62
CA TYR A 1047 -25.86 3.36 4.98
C TYR A 1047 -24.53 2.99 5.63
N LEU A 1048 -23.70 2.24 4.93
CA LEU A 1048 -22.32 1.98 5.32
C LEU A 1048 -21.42 2.97 4.57
N ASN A 1049 -20.45 3.53 5.28
CA ASN A 1049 -19.51 4.47 4.72
C ASN A 1049 -18.10 4.14 5.21
N PHE A 1050 -17.29 3.64 4.29
CA PHE A 1050 -15.94 3.17 4.54
C PHE A 1050 -14.91 4.10 3.90
N ILE A 1051 -13.74 4.20 4.52
CA ILE A 1051 -12.60 4.94 3.99
C ILE A 1051 -11.34 4.08 4.06
N SER A 1052 -10.47 4.19 3.05
CA SER A 1052 -9.14 3.60 3.09
C SER A 1052 -8.27 4.27 4.14
N ASN A 1053 -7.22 3.56 4.58
CA ASN A 1053 -6.21 4.17 5.44
C ASN A 1053 -5.47 5.33 4.74
N PRO A 1054 -4.85 6.23 5.51
CA PRO A 1054 -3.94 7.24 4.99
C PRO A 1054 -2.79 6.60 4.18
N ILE A 1055 -2.37 7.24 3.09
CA ILE A 1055 -1.34 6.68 2.18
C ILE A 1055 0.05 6.70 2.82
N LYS A 1056 0.41 7.84 3.44
CA LYS A 1056 1.66 8.01 4.18
C LYS A 1056 1.37 7.94 5.67
N GLU A 1057 2.07 7.06 6.37
CA GLU A 1057 1.90 6.84 7.81
C GLU A 1057 3.25 6.80 8.51
N ILE A 1058 3.25 7.10 9.81
CA ILE A 1058 4.41 7.00 10.71
C ILE A 1058 4.05 6.02 11.84
N PRO A 1059 4.36 4.71 11.70
CA PRO A 1059 4.13 3.76 12.79
C PRO A 1059 5.04 4.06 13.98
N GLU A 1060 4.64 3.66 15.19
CA GLU A 1060 5.53 3.52 16.34
C GLU A 1060 6.14 2.12 16.35
N ASP A 1061 7.42 2.02 16.70
CA ASP A 1061 8.06 0.72 16.85
C ASP A 1061 7.54 -0.04 18.08
N GLY A 1062 7.34 -1.34 17.87
CA GLY A 1062 6.70 -2.29 18.77
C GLY A 1062 7.55 -2.83 19.88
#